data_AF-A0A316BFU8-F1
#
_entry.id   AF-A0A316BFU8-F1
#
_cell.length_a   1.000
_cell.length_b   1.000
_cell.length_c   1.000
_cell.angle_alpha   90.00
_cell.angle_beta   90.00
_cell.angle_gamma   90.00
#
_symmetry.space_group_name_H-M   'P 1'
#
loop_
_entity.id
_entity.type
_entity.pdbx_description
1 polymer ?
#
loop_
_entity_poly.entity_id
_entity_poly.type
_entity_poly.pdbx_seq_one_letter_code
_entity_poly.pdbx_strand_id
1 'polypeptide(L)'
;MKNFKANYLKVGAALAASALSFGLMACAGNSNVESGSVPPAVAEIRGGNSAPANMPRYVAPKAVTVFEMKIVSGDKQIRVVDKPTLAALDFAAYFNNPIRLAGKEEKPENYQGVMAGAKLADYPFPMLDSLSSYEPNAVTGVEPIAWEPFAKLLYSQTGSDSLSVLLNGVEAVKWNEPEVFRAFQSVTRLWGVPSSNANAGSNAIDWWVEVLPALWTGRNVFYGKLKLTSIGEVAEILNYYLTGEMNSDDALNWARTLSSYWYPTLNTDLEPHTAGAPWENGRPFAVMRGNPMGSPMWIGFEAPAFRMTDEVIRAKQVADSLMAHGEVIPVDRHLDTSSTFRLETLNAIKGTCPANEATAAFRKSLAEQMAKLPKEQNAWAEVDVNGNKVEGGFLWFRRNANYLLADKISGQDSLHNPLPRMIELKNYLDSLGIQLLVVPVPVKEEIYGEKLVPGTAADLCVNLEGRAFTQELLEAGIDVLDIYPALMAAKAGDEPPHYSFQRYDTHWALPGELAAMELLAGRVTQYSWYAESGAQPGSLNLQETQTLREGDLVAHLPDAEKSKYPADNLNVMKVYKGTETYKGGKNSPILLMGDSFTGVFESVDQKSGGPGSLLAYATGLDVQVLTSWGGGPGVRSRMMKMKKDMQSKRLVIYMMTARDLWQSPMEWDALR
;
A
#
# COMPACT_ATOMS: atom_id res chain seq x y z
N MET A 1 -65.26 8.85 -52.71
CA MET A 1 -66.18 9.55 -51.78
C MET A 1 -65.63 9.41 -50.36
N LYS A 2 -65.71 10.48 -49.53
CA LYS A 2 -65.61 10.52 -48.04
C LYS A 2 -64.63 9.51 -47.38
N ASN A 3 -63.40 9.88 -46.98
CA ASN A 3 -63.04 10.59 -45.74
C ASN A 3 -63.89 10.24 -44.50
N PHE A 4 -63.31 9.55 -43.49
CA PHE A 4 -62.90 10.12 -42.18
C PHE A 4 -62.34 9.05 -41.19
N LYS A 5 -61.16 9.34 -40.57
CA LYS A 5 -60.61 8.97 -39.22
C LYS A 5 -60.83 7.54 -38.63
N ALA A 6 -59.95 6.91 -37.84
CA ALA A 6 -58.70 7.27 -37.15
C ALA A 6 -58.02 5.93 -36.70
N ASN A 7 -56.81 5.82 -36.10
CA ASN A 7 -55.82 6.80 -35.63
C ASN A 7 -54.36 6.23 -35.71
N TYR A 8 -53.40 6.88 -35.04
CA TYR A 8 -51.96 6.55 -35.01
C TYR A 8 -51.55 5.39 -34.08
N LEU A 9 -50.52 4.62 -34.51
CA LEU A 9 -49.46 4.10 -33.64
C LEU A 9 -48.08 4.35 -34.28
N LYS A 10 -47.06 4.59 -33.45
CA LYS A 10 -45.68 4.90 -33.90
C LYS A 10 -44.94 3.63 -34.32
N VAL A 11 -44.13 3.71 -35.38
CA VAL A 11 -43.16 2.68 -35.76
C VAL A 11 -41.86 2.93 -34.99
N GLY A 12 -41.37 1.91 -34.29
CA GLY A 12 -40.04 1.91 -33.68
C GLY A 12 -38.99 1.38 -34.66
N ALA A 13 -37.78 1.95 -34.63
CA ALA A 13 -36.61 1.41 -35.29
C ALA A 13 -35.80 0.57 -34.29
N ALA A 14 -35.38 -0.62 -34.70
CA ALA A 14 -34.65 -1.55 -33.83
C ALA A 14 -33.15 -1.22 -33.77
N LEU A 15 -32.59 -1.29 -32.55
CA LEU A 15 -31.16 -1.36 -32.28
C LEU A 15 -30.92 -2.64 -31.50
N ALA A 16 -30.06 -3.51 -32.03
CA ALA A 16 -29.79 -4.82 -31.45
C ALA A 16 -28.79 -4.70 -30.30
N ALA A 17 -29.25 -4.99 -29.07
CA ALA A 17 -28.38 -5.16 -27.92
C ALA A 17 -27.94 -6.64 -27.82
N SER A 18 -26.68 -6.92 -28.13
CA SER A 18 -26.06 -8.23 -27.87
C SER A 18 -25.57 -8.28 -26.42
N ALA A 19 -26.45 -8.68 -25.49
CA ALA A 19 -26.08 -8.95 -24.11
C ALA A 19 -25.32 -10.29 -24.02
N LEU A 20 -24.04 -10.23 -23.65
CA LEU A 20 -23.26 -11.41 -23.28
C LEU A 20 -23.43 -11.70 -21.79
N SER A 21 -24.45 -12.48 -21.46
CA SER A 21 -24.64 -13.02 -20.10
C SER A 21 -23.60 -14.11 -19.82
N PHE A 22 -22.62 -13.84 -18.95
CA PHE A 22 -21.70 -14.86 -18.45
C PHE A 22 -22.43 -15.79 -17.47
N GLY A 23 -22.83 -16.97 -17.95
CA GLY A 23 -23.34 -18.05 -17.12
C GLY A 23 -22.21 -18.79 -16.42
N LEU A 24 -22.16 -18.71 -15.10
CA LEU A 24 -21.34 -19.60 -14.26
C LEU A 24 -21.78 -21.04 -14.46
N MET A 25 -20.94 -21.84 -15.14
CA MET A 25 -21.14 -23.28 -15.26
C MET A 25 -20.02 -24.01 -14.52
N ALA A 26 -20.35 -24.52 -13.32
CA ALA A 26 -19.42 -25.27 -12.51
C ALA A 26 -19.09 -26.61 -13.18
N CYS A 27 -17.83 -26.80 -13.54
CA CYS A 27 -17.28 -28.10 -13.95
C CYS A 27 -16.38 -28.65 -12.85
N ALA A 28 -16.67 -29.88 -12.43
CA ALA A 28 -15.97 -30.54 -11.33
C ALA A 28 -14.47 -30.73 -11.62
N GLY A 29 -13.66 -30.61 -10.58
CA GLY A 29 -12.21 -30.56 -10.72
C GLY A 29 -11.58 -31.86 -11.22
N ASN A 30 -10.50 -31.70 -11.99
CA ASN A 30 -9.50 -32.75 -12.15
C ASN A 30 -8.21 -32.24 -11.49
N SER A 31 -7.86 -32.83 -10.35
CA SER A 31 -6.76 -32.37 -9.50
C SER A 31 -5.41 -32.74 -10.10
N ASN A 32 -4.72 -31.77 -10.71
CA ASN A 32 -3.27 -31.69 -10.84
C ASN A 32 -2.90 -30.34 -11.49
N VAL A 33 -2.64 -29.33 -10.67
CA VAL A 33 -2.04 -28.06 -11.10
C VAL A 33 -0.92 -27.75 -10.13
N GLU A 34 0.31 -27.63 -10.65
CA GLU A 34 1.48 -27.28 -9.84
C GLU A 34 1.39 -25.83 -9.36
N SER A 35 1.61 -25.60 -8.07
CA SER A 35 1.56 -24.28 -7.44
C SER A 35 2.78 -23.44 -7.84
N GLY A 36 2.62 -22.59 -8.85
CA GLY A 36 3.70 -21.75 -9.41
C GLY A 36 3.50 -20.24 -9.22
N SER A 37 3.89 -19.71 -8.06
CA SER A 37 4.10 -18.25 -7.87
C SER A 37 5.07 -17.96 -6.71
N VAL A 38 6.36 -18.28 -6.91
CA VAL A 38 7.47 -18.00 -5.99
C VAL A 38 8.54 -17.21 -6.76
N PRO A 39 9.27 -16.26 -6.15
CA PRO A 39 10.49 -15.72 -6.76
C PRO A 39 11.47 -16.86 -7.15
N PRO A 40 12.21 -16.78 -8.26
CA PRO A 40 12.85 -17.96 -8.87
C PRO A 40 13.83 -18.74 -7.96
N ALA A 41 14.44 -18.05 -6.99
CA ALA A 41 15.64 -18.51 -6.28
C ALA A 41 15.52 -19.81 -5.46
N VAL A 42 14.31 -20.20 -5.03
CA VAL A 42 14.10 -21.45 -4.25
C VAL A 42 13.53 -22.59 -5.14
N ALA A 43 12.86 -22.23 -6.23
CA ALA A 43 12.32 -23.22 -7.17
C ALA A 43 13.42 -23.91 -8.00
N GLU A 44 14.48 -23.18 -8.38
CA GLU A 44 15.57 -23.73 -9.20
C GLU A 44 16.35 -24.88 -8.51
N ILE A 45 16.39 -24.90 -7.17
CA ILE A 45 16.99 -26.01 -6.41
C ILE A 45 16.23 -27.34 -6.63
N ARG A 46 14.93 -27.29 -6.95
CA ARG A 46 14.09 -28.47 -7.20
C ARG A 46 14.23 -29.03 -8.63
N GLY A 47 14.77 -28.24 -9.58
CA GLY A 47 14.90 -28.65 -10.99
C GLY A 47 16.17 -29.45 -11.30
N GLY A 48 17.18 -29.42 -10.43
CA GLY A 48 18.43 -30.16 -10.59
C GLY A 48 18.33 -31.59 -10.05
N ASN A 49 18.48 -32.59 -10.93
CA ASN A 49 18.42 -34.01 -10.56
C ASN A 49 19.71 -34.51 -9.85
N SER A 50 20.14 -33.77 -8.82
CA SER A 50 21.21 -34.11 -7.89
C SER A 50 21.21 -33.17 -6.67
N ALA A 51 20.39 -33.46 -5.65
CA ALA A 51 20.57 -32.84 -4.35
C ALA A 51 21.97 -33.21 -3.80
N PRO A 52 22.80 -32.25 -3.34
CA PRO A 52 24.09 -32.58 -2.75
C PRO A 52 23.88 -33.42 -1.48
N ALA A 53 24.37 -34.67 -1.49
CA ALA A 53 24.12 -35.66 -0.43
C ALA A 53 24.84 -35.39 0.91
N ASN A 54 25.29 -34.15 1.15
CA ASN A 54 25.77 -33.60 2.42
C ASN A 54 25.83 -32.07 2.30
N MET A 55 24.77 -31.38 2.72
CA MET A 55 24.76 -29.90 2.78
C MET A 55 25.49 -29.40 4.04
N PRO A 56 26.18 -28.25 3.99
CA PRO A 56 26.86 -27.68 5.15
C PRO A 56 25.85 -27.22 6.22
N ARG A 57 26.20 -27.42 7.49
CA ARG A 57 25.39 -26.99 8.65
C ARG A 57 25.31 -25.47 8.73
N TYR A 58 24.20 -24.92 9.22
CA TYR A 58 24.14 -23.50 9.58
C TYR A 58 25.20 -23.19 10.65
N VAL A 59 26.07 -22.24 10.33
CA VAL A 59 27.05 -21.65 11.25
C VAL A 59 26.74 -20.16 11.27
N ALA A 60 26.50 -19.63 12.47
CA ALA A 60 26.25 -18.21 12.64
C ALA A 60 27.39 -17.37 12.00
N PRO A 61 27.08 -16.39 11.13
CA PRO A 61 28.10 -15.53 10.53
C PRO A 61 28.84 -14.75 11.61
N LYS A 62 30.15 -14.57 11.41
CA LYS A 62 31.04 -13.87 12.36
C LYS A 62 30.79 -12.36 12.38
N ALA A 63 31.23 -11.73 13.46
CA ALA A 63 31.17 -10.28 13.69
C ALA A 63 31.59 -9.45 12.46
N VAL A 64 30.61 -8.81 11.82
CA VAL A 64 30.80 -7.78 10.80
C VAL A 64 29.91 -6.59 11.18
N THR A 65 30.37 -5.37 10.89
CA THR A 65 29.52 -4.18 10.96
C THR A 65 28.47 -4.27 9.85
N VAL A 66 27.21 -4.55 10.21
CA VAL A 66 26.12 -4.78 9.23
C VAL A 66 25.95 -3.58 8.28
N PHE A 67 26.06 -2.37 8.81
CA PHE A 67 26.04 -1.13 8.03
C PHE A 67 26.75 0.03 8.75
N GLU A 68 27.25 1.00 7.98
CA GLU A 68 27.75 2.29 8.48
C GLU A 68 26.61 3.31 8.49
N MET A 69 26.42 4.02 9.60
CA MET A 69 25.44 5.12 9.72
C MET A 69 26.14 6.48 9.57
N LYS A 70 25.81 7.23 8.52
CA LYS A 70 26.29 8.61 8.29
C LYS A 70 25.17 9.59 8.57
N ILE A 71 25.31 10.39 9.61
CA ILE A 71 24.40 11.51 9.89
C ILE A 71 24.86 12.69 9.04
N VAL A 72 23.99 13.16 8.15
CA VAL A 72 24.26 14.33 7.28
C VAL A 72 23.71 15.59 7.95
N SER A 73 22.48 15.52 8.43
CA SER A 73 21.78 16.57 9.18
C SER A 73 20.72 15.93 10.09
N GLY A 74 19.99 16.72 10.88
CA GLY A 74 18.96 16.19 11.79
C GLY A 74 17.81 15.46 11.07
N ASP A 75 17.56 15.83 9.82
CA ASP A 75 16.54 15.30 8.92
C ASP A 75 17.08 14.30 7.88
N LYS A 76 18.41 14.12 7.73
CA LYS A 76 19.01 13.30 6.67
C LYS A 76 20.11 12.37 7.17
N GLN A 77 20.02 11.10 6.79
CA GLN A 77 21.04 10.10 7.06
C GLN A 77 21.32 9.23 5.82
N ILE A 78 22.53 8.67 5.74
CA ILE A 78 22.90 7.65 4.77
C ILE A 78 23.27 6.36 5.52
N ARG A 79 22.79 5.23 4.99
CA ARG A 79 22.99 3.88 5.50
C ARG A 79 23.82 3.12 4.47
N VAL A 80 25.08 2.84 4.77
CA VAL A 80 25.99 2.17 3.84
C VAL A 80 26.10 0.70 4.23
N VAL A 81 25.66 -0.19 3.34
CA VAL A 81 25.67 -1.64 3.52
C VAL A 81 26.74 -2.23 2.59
N ASP A 82 27.77 -2.87 3.14
CA ASP A 82 28.91 -3.37 2.34
C ASP A 82 28.52 -4.51 1.40
N LYS A 83 27.70 -5.46 1.89
CA LYS A 83 27.12 -6.55 1.13
C LYS A 83 25.60 -6.39 1.09
N PRO A 84 24.98 -6.14 -0.07
CA PRO A 84 23.55 -5.84 -0.16
C PRO A 84 22.71 -7.13 -0.04
N THR A 85 22.77 -7.79 1.11
CA THR A 85 21.88 -8.91 1.44
C THR A 85 20.57 -8.37 1.98
N LEU A 86 19.50 -9.18 1.88
CA LEU A 86 18.18 -8.76 2.36
C LEU A 86 18.22 -8.44 3.86
N ALA A 87 18.88 -9.29 4.67
CA ALA A 87 19.10 -9.04 6.10
C ALA A 87 19.80 -7.71 6.40
N ALA A 88 20.87 -7.39 5.67
CA ALA A 88 21.67 -6.19 5.95
C ALA A 88 20.94 -4.90 5.52
N LEU A 89 20.24 -4.93 4.38
CA LEU A 89 19.39 -3.82 3.93
C LEU A 89 18.20 -3.60 4.89
N ASP A 90 17.50 -4.67 5.29
CA ASP A 90 16.42 -4.61 6.25
C ASP A 90 16.91 -4.14 7.63
N PHE A 91 18.04 -4.64 8.14
CA PHE A 91 18.60 -4.14 9.40
C PHE A 91 19.01 -2.67 9.32
N ALA A 92 19.64 -2.25 8.21
CA ALA A 92 20.00 -0.86 7.97
C ALA A 92 18.80 0.09 7.88
N ALA A 93 17.67 -0.40 7.35
CA ALA A 93 16.40 0.31 7.33
C ALA A 93 15.73 0.35 8.70
N TYR A 94 15.60 -0.77 9.41
CA TYR A 94 14.77 -0.86 10.61
C TYR A 94 15.48 -0.39 11.89
N PHE A 95 16.81 -0.59 12.03
CA PHE A 95 17.56 -0.29 13.25
C PHE A 95 17.83 1.22 13.41
N ASN A 96 17.40 1.77 14.55
CA ASN A 96 17.60 3.17 14.94
C ASN A 96 17.28 4.17 13.81
N ASN A 97 16.14 3.99 13.13
CA ASN A 97 15.73 4.84 12.01
C ASN A 97 14.87 6.02 12.50
N PRO A 98 15.27 7.28 12.26
CA PRO A 98 14.54 8.44 12.77
C PRO A 98 13.10 8.54 12.23
N ILE A 99 12.82 8.07 11.01
CA ILE A 99 11.45 8.02 10.47
C ILE A 99 10.55 7.13 11.35
N ARG A 100 11.07 6.02 11.88
CA ARG A 100 10.33 5.09 12.76
C ARG A 100 10.27 5.53 14.22
N LEU A 101 11.14 6.44 14.64
CA LEU A 101 11.28 6.92 16.02
C LEU A 101 10.56 8.25 16.27
N ALA A 102 10.29 9.03 15.22
CA ALA A 102 9.53 10.27 15.29
C ALA A 102 8.24 10.12 16.12
N GLY A 103 8.02 11.06 17.04
CA GLY A 103 6.87 11.07 17.96
C GLY A 103 6.95 10.11 19.15
N LYS A 104 7.79 9.05 19.13
CA LYS A 104 7.86 8.04 20.21
C LYS A 104 8.55 8.52 21.49
N GLU A 105 9.33 9.60 21.38
CA GLU A 105 10.07 10.24 22.49
C GLU A 105 9.16 10.83 23.56
N GLU A 106 7.94 11.23 23.19
CA GLU A 106 7.00 11.88 24.10
C GLU A 106 6.38 10.89 25.09
N LYS A 107 6.22 11.32 26.34
CA LYS A 107 5.49 10.57 27.37
C LYS A 107 3.98 10.58 27.06
N PRO A 108 3.31 9.41 27.00
CA PRO A 108 1.85 9.33 26.86
C PRO A 108 1.09 10.00 28.02
N GLU A 109 -0.05 10.64 27.73
CA GLU A 109 -0.93 11.31 28.73
C GLU A 109 -1.29 10.37 29.91
N ASN A 110 -1.58 9.10 29.62
CA ASN A 110 -2.05 8.13 30.62
C ASN A 110 -0.92 7.41 31.39
N TYR A 111 0.36 7.59 31.05
CA TYR A 111 1.47 6.83 31.66
C TYR A 111 1.74 7.25 33.11
N GLN A 112 1.58 6.32 34.05
CA GLN A 112 1.75 6.50 35.49
C GLN A 112 3.11 6.02 36.02
N GLY A 113 3.75 5.06 35.34
CA GLY A 113 5.03 4.50 35.78
C GLY A 113 4.91 3.47 36.91
N VAL A 114 3.83 2.68 36.92
CA VAL A 114 3.45 1.74 37.99
C VAL A 114 4.58 0.80 38.39
N MET A 115 5.35 0.29 37.40
CA MET A 115 6.50 -0.58 37.64
C MET A 115 7.86 0.08 37.40
N ALA A 116 7.96 1.42 37.35
CA ALA A 116 9.20 2.10 36.95
C ALA A 116 10.44 1.66 37.75
N GLY A 117 10.29 1.39 39.05
CA GLY A 117 11.36 0.89 39.94
C GLY A 117 11.61 -0.63 39.94
N ALA A 118 10.94 -1.42 39.10
CA ALA A 118 11.13 -2.87 39.03
C ALA A 118 12.57 -3.24 38.63
N LYS A 119 13.11 -4.32 39.19
CA LYS A 119 14.42 -4.86 38.80
C LYS A 119 14.26 -5.81 37.61
N LEU A 120 15.34 -6.05 36.87
CA LEU A 120 15.33 -6.91 35.68
C LEU A 120 14.74 -8.32 35.95
N ALA A 121 14.99 -8.89 37.13
CA ALA A 121 14.44 -10.20 37.52
C ALA A 121 12.90 -10.21 37.69
N ASP A 122 12.29 -9.03 37.89
CA ASP A 122 10.85 -8.84 38.07
C ASP A 122 10.17 -8.37 36.77
N TYR A 123 10.87 -8.33 35.64
CA TYR A 123 10.34 -7.84 34.36
C TYR A 123 9.32 -8.83 33.77
N PRO A 124 8.10 -8.38 33.40
CA PRO A 124 6.97 -9.28 33.12
C PRO A 124 6.95 -9.77 31.66
N PHE A 125 8.01 -10.46 31.23
CA PHE A 125 8.15 -11.02 29.89
C PHE A 125 8.02 -12.56 29.90
N PRO A 126 6.79 -13.12 30.01
CA PRO A 126 6.59 -14.55 30.15
C PRO A 126 7.04 -15.37 28.93
N MET A 127 7.20 -14.73 27.77
CA MET A 127 7.74 -15.31 26.53
C MET A 127 9.26 -15.46 26.51
N LEU A 128 9.98 -14.90 27.50
CA LEU A 128 11.43 -14.99 27.61
C LEU A 128 11.83 -16.05 28.65
N ASP A 129 12.82 -16.88 28.31
CA ASP A 129 13.42 -17.90 29.19
C ASP A 129 14.47 -17.32 30.13
N SER A 130 15.13 -16.25 29.71
CA SER A 130 16.19 -15.59 30.46
C SER A 130 16.22 -14.10 30.13
N LEU A 131 16.75 -13.31 31.05
CA LEU A 131 16.93 -11.86 30.94
C LEU A 131 18.36 -11.48 31.33
N SER A 132 18.96 -10.53 30.64
CA SER A 132 20.31 -10.02 30.91
C SER A 132 20.41 -8.51 30.68
N SER A 133 21.12 -7.79 31.57
CA SER A 133 21.47 -6.37 31.37
C SER A 133 22.62 -6.16 30.38
N TYR A 134 23.28 -7.24 29.96
CA TYR A 134 24.47 -7.24 29.11
C TYR A 134 24.27 -8.15 27.90
N GLU A 135 24.94 -7.84 26.79
CA GLU A 135 24.91 -8.69 25.59
C GLU A 135 25.32 -10.13 25.95
N PRO A 136 24.47 -11.14 25.69
CA PRO A 136 24.80 -12.53 25.99
C PRO A 136 25.95 -13.07 25.12
N ASN A 137 26.89 -13.79 25.72
CA ASN A 137 27.98 -14.49 25.00
C ASN A 137 27.48 -15.39 23.84
N ALA A 138 26.22 -15.83 23.88
CA ALA A 138 25.59 -16.63 22.83
C ALA A 138 25.38 -15.87 21.51
N VAL A 139 25.22 -14.54 21.55
CA VAL A 139 25.05 -13.67 20.36
C VAL A 139 26.29 -12.86 20.01
N THR A 140 27.33 -12.89 20.86
CA THR A 140 28.56 -12.13 20.64
C THR A 140 29.22 -12.52 19.33
N GLY A 141 29.26 -11.55 18.41
CA GLY A 141 29.79 -11.76 17.07
C GLY A 141 28.90 -12.58 16.14
N VAL A 142 27.59 -12.64 16.42
CA VAL A 142 26.54 -13.07 15.50
C VAL A 142 25.87 -11.82 14.90
N GLU A 143 25.59 -11.85 13.60
CA GLU A 143 24.90 -10.77 12.90
C GLU A 143 23.45 -10.59 13.41
N PRO A 144 23.05 -9.39 13.87
CA PRO A 144 21.67 -9.08 14.22
C PRO A 144 20.83 -8.85 12.96
N ILE A 145 19.56 -9.23 13.02
CA ILE A 145 18.58 -8.99 11.96
C ILE A 145 17.38 -8.16 12.44
N ALA A 146 16.72 -7.49 11.49
CA ALA A 146 15.42 -6.87 11.71
C ALA A 146 14.34 -7.96 11.77
N TRP A 147 13.54 -7.96 12.83
CA TRP A 147 12.62 -9.07 13.10
C TRP A 147 11.37 -9.03 12.22
N GLU A 148 10.79 -7.84 11.98
CA GLU A 148 9.55 -7.65 11.21
C GLU A 148 9.62 -8.22 9.78
N PRO A 149 10.60 -7.84 8.92
CA PRO A 149 10.70 -8.38 7.57
C PRO A 149 11.08 -9.86 7.55
N PHE A 150 11.95 -10.30 8.47
CA PHE A 150 12.35 -11.70 8.56
C PHE A 150 11.18 -12.63 8.97
N ALA A 151 10.34 -12.20 9.92
CA ALA A 151 9.17 -12.95 10.34
C ALA A 151 8.14 -13.09 9.20
N LYS A 152 7.96 -12.05 8.37
CA LYS A 152 7.15 -12.11 7.14
C LYS A 152 7.71 -13.10 6.12
N LEU A 153 9.04 -13.09 5.91
CA LEU A 153 9.69 -14.08 5.05
C LEU A 153 9.45 -15.50 5.56
N LEU A 154 9.67 -15.78 6.85
CA LEU A 154 9.38 -17.09 7.45
C LEU A 154 7.91 -17.50 7.27
N TYR A 155 6.96 -16.61 7.53
CA TYR A 155 5.55 -16.91 7.33
C TYR A 155 5.23 -17.25 5.87
N SER A 156 5.78 -16.49 4.91
CA SER A 156 5.58 -16.75 3.47
C SER A 156 6.14 -18.10 2.99
N GLN A 157 7.20 -18.61 3.63
CA GLN A 157 7.85 -19.87 3.24
C GLN A 157 7.30 -21.09 4.01
N THR A 158 6.88 -20.90 5.26
CA THR A 158 6.57 -22.01 6.19
C THR A 158 5.13 -22.05 6.69
N GLY A 159 4.36 -20.96 6.49
CA GLY A 159 3.05 -20.76 7.10
C GLY A 159 3.06 -20.54 8.62
N SER A 160 4.24 -20.50 9.26
CA SER A 160 4.38 -20.35 10.72
C SER A 160 4.57 -18.90 11.13
N ASP A 161 3.72 -18.43 12.03
CA ASP A 161 3.76 -17.10 12.65
C ASP A 161 4.41 -17.11 14.05
N SER A 162 4.82 -18.28 14.56
CA SER A 162 5.13 -18.48 15.98
C SER A 162 6.26 -17.58 16.52
N LEU A 163 7.24 -17.25 15.68
CA LEU A 163 8.27 -16.26 16.02
C LEU A 163 7.68 -14.85 16.15
N SER A 164 6.83 -14.44 15.20
CA SER A 164 6.14 -13.14 15.20
C SER A 164 5.22 -12.99 16.42
N VAL A 165 4.50 -14.05 16.81
CA VAL A 165 3.61 -14.04 17.98
C VAL A 165 4.37 -13.73 19.27
N LEU A 166 5.53 -14.36 19.49
CA LEU A 166 6.34 -14.10 20.68
C LEU A 166 6.97 -12.71 20.67
N LEU A 167 7.42 -12.23 19.51
CA LEU A 167 8.03 -10.90 19.35
C LEU A 167 7.01 -9.77 19.55
N ASN A 168 5.83 -9.87 18.93
CA ASN A 168 4.70 -8.98 19.23
C ASN A 168 4.33 -9.04 20.71
N GLY A 169 4.39 -10.23 21.32
CA GLY A 169 4.23 -10.40 22.76
C GLY A 169 5.23 -9.59 23.61
N VAL A 170 6.50 -9.50 23.19
CA VAL A 170 7.51 -8.65 23.84
C VAL A 170 7.14 -7.16 23.71
N GLU A 171 6.79 -6.69 22.52
CA GLU A 171 6.42 -5.28 22.31
C GLU A 171 5.08 -4.90 23.00
N ALA A 172 4.18 -5.86 23.16
CA ALA A 172 2.88 -5.67 23.80
C ALA A 172 2.90 -5.58 25.35
N VAL A 173 4.02 -5.86 26.03
CA VAL A 173 4.10 -5.75 27.50
C VAL A 173 3.89 -4.30 27.95
N LYS A 174 2.80 -4.02 28.66
CA LYS A 174 2.44 -2.67 29.16
C LYS A 174 2.78 -2.41 30.64
N TRP A 175 3.59 -3.24 31.29
CA TRP A 175 4.09 -2.98 32.66
C TRP A 175 3.01 -2.66 33.72
N ASN A 176 1.89 -3.40 33.68
CA ASN A 176 0.66 -3.18 34.47
C ASN A 176 -0.13 -1.90 34.15
N GLU A 177 0.09 -1.30 32.97
CA GLU A 177 -0.63 -0.12 32.47
C GLU A 177 -1.30 -0.40 31.10
N PRO A 178 -2.22 -1.39 31.00
CA PRO A 178 -2.78 -1.86 29.72
C PRO A 178 -3.52 -0.79 28.92
N GLU A 179 -4.03 0.25 29.58
CA GLU A 179 -4.77 1.38 28.98
C GLU A 179 -3.89 2.37 28.19
N VAL A 180 -2.57 2.23 28.24
CA VAL A 180 -1.64 3.07 27.48
C VAL A 180 -1.41 2.46 26.10
N PHE A 181 -1.98 3.10 25.08
CA PHE A 181 -1.94 2.63 23.69
C PHE A 181 -0.50 2.46 23.15
N ARG A 182 0.34 3.48 23.31
CA ARG A 182 1.75 3.48 22.85
C ARG A 182 2.56 2.29 23.37
N ALA A 183 3.43 1.71 22.54
CA ALA A 183 4.35 0.64 22.94
C ALA A 183 5.37 1.15 23.97
N PHE A 184 5.71 0.33 24.97
CA PHE A 184 6.66 0.69 26.04
C PHE A 184 8.09 0.27 25.69
N GLN A 185 8.25 -0.62 24.71
CA GLN A 185 9.52 -1.11 24.21
C GLN A 185 9.38 -1.56 22.75
N SER A 186 10.50 -1.68 22.05
CA SER A 186 10.59 -2.35 20.75
C SER A 186 11.74 -3.36 20.76
N VAL A 187 11.62 -4.43 19.98
CA VAL A 187 12.71 -5.37 19.72
C VAL A 187 13.60 -4.76 18.64
N THR A 188 14.77 -4.26 19.04
CA THR A 188 15.70 -3.56 18.14
C THR A 188 16.62 -4.49 17.38
N ARG A 189 16.90 -5.67 17.94
CA ARG A 189 17.74 -6.71 17.30
C ARG A 189 17.19 -8.10 17.61
N LEU A 190 17.25 -8.97 16.61
CA LEU A 190 16.98 -10.40 16.73
C LEU A 190 18.25 -11.16 16.29
N TRP A 191 18.57 -12.25 16.98
CA TRP A 191 19.64 -13.18 16.59
C TRP A 191 19.12 -14.61 16.55
N GLY A 192 19.40 -15.33 15.46
CA GLY A 192 19.19 -16.77 15.34
C GLY A 192 20.51 -17.52 15.52
N VAL A 193 20.64 -18.24 16.63
CA VAL A 193 21.87 -18.96 17.00
C VAL A 193 21.63 -20.47 17.02
N PRO A 194 22.61 -21.33 16.70
CA PRO A 194 22.47 -22.78 16.84
C PRO A 194 22.05 -23.17 18.26
N SER A 195 21.01 -23.99 18.39
CA SER A 195 20.41 -24.31 19.69
C SER A 195 21.37 -25.05 20.62
N SER A 196 21.48 -24.59 21.86
CA SER A 196 22.36 -25.20 22.88
C SER A 196 21.91 -26.59 23.32
N ASN A 197 20.64 -26.94 23.08
CA ASN A 197 19.97 -28.10 23.63
C ASN A 197 19.73 -29.20 22.59
N ALA A 198 20.12 -28.97 21.33
CA ALA A 198 19.79 -29.85 20.22
C ALA A 198 20.94 -30.79 19.87
N ASN A 199 20.60 -31.97 19.32
CA ASN A 199 21.60 -32.99 18.96
C ASN A 199 22.61 -32.43 17.92
N ALA A 200 23.88 -32.80 18.07
CA ALA A 200 24.96 -32.33 17.20
C ALA A 200 24.69 -32.70 15.73
N GLY A 201 24.43 -31.69 14.89
CA GLY A 201 24.04 -31.85 13.48
C GLY A 201 22.56 -31.60 13.18
N SER A 202 21.76 -31.19 14.16
CA SER A 202 20.43 -30.61 13.92
C SER A 202 20.53 -29.15 13.46
N ASN A 203 19.64 -28.74 12.55
CA ASN A 203 19.47 -27.35 12.10
C ASN A 203 18.54 -26.55 13.04
N ALA A 204 18.64 -26.79 14.36
CA ALA A 204 17.79 -26.15 15.34
C ALA A 204 18.33 -24.75 15.72
N ILE A 205 17.44 -23.75 15.76
CA ILE A 205 17.79 -22.36 16.07
C ILE A 205 17.08 -21.92 17.35
N ASP A 206 17.87 -21.42 18.30
CA ASP A 206 17.36 -20.64 19.43
C ASP A 206 17.39 -19.13 19.08
N TRP A 207 16.40 -18.38 19.57
CA TRP A 207 16.28 -16.95 19.30
C TRP A 207 16.62 -16.09 20.50
N TRP A 208 17.39 -15.03 20.28
CA TRP A 208 17.70 -13.99 21.26
C TRP A 208 17.27 -12.61 20.76
N VAL A 209 16.86 -11.73 21.67
CA VAL A 209 16.40 -10.37 21.36
C VAL A 209 17.13 -9.32 22.18
N GLU A 210 17.35 -8.15 21.58
CA GLU A 210 17.64 -6.88 22.25
C GLU A 210 16.31 -6.12 22.36
N VAL A 211 15.95 -5.72 23.58
CA VAL A 211 14.73 -4.97 23.86
C VAL A 211 15.13 -3.57 24.31
N LEU A 212 14.68 -2.56 23.57
CA LEU A 212 14.85 -1.15 23.88
C LEU A 212 13.53 -0.60 24.45
N PRO A 213 13.46 -0.33 25.78
CA PRO A 213 12.38 0.46 26.35
C PRO A 213 12.36 1.89 25.79
N ALA A 214 11.18 2.48 25.70
CA ALA A 214 11.02 3.88 25.32
C ALA A 214 11.63 4.80 26.38
N LEU A 215 12.25 5.92 25.98
CA LEU A 215 13.05 6.77 26.87
C LEU A 215 12.27 7.28 28.09
N TRP A 216 10.99 7.61 27.91
CA TRP A 216 10.10 8.07 28.98
C TRP A 216 9.78 7.01 30.05
N THR A 217 10.12 5.73 29.84
CA THR A 217 10.03 4.69 30.87
C THR A 217 11.18 4.74 31.88
N GLY A 218 12.28 5.42 31.56
CA GLY A 218 13.49 5.49 32.39
C GLY A 218 14.25 4.18 32.55
N ARG A 219 14.03 3.20 31.65
CA ARG A 219 14.68 1.88 31.69
C ARG A 219 15.85 1.77 30.71
N ASN A 220 16.80 0.91 31.05
CA ASN A 220 17.91 0.56 30.16
C ASN A 220 17.51 -0.56 29.18
N VAL A 221 18.25 -0.65 28.07
CA VAL A 221 18.23 -1.81 27.17
C VAL A 221 18.53 -3.09 27.96
N PHE A 222 17.85 -4.17 27.59
CA PHE A 222 18.10 -5.51 28.11
C PHE A 222 17.95 -6.56 27.01
N TYR A 223 18.43 -7.76 27.28
CA TYR A 223 18.44 -8.88 26.35
C TYR A 223 17.67 -10.06 26.91
N GLY A 224 17.12 -10.92 26.05
CA GLY A 224 16.51 -12.16 26.50
C GLY A 224 16.44 -13.24 25.44
N LYS A 225 16.37 -14.50 25.89
CA LYS A 225 16.16 -15.68 25.03
C LYS A 225 14.67 -15.93 24.87
N LEU A 226 14.16 -16.07 23.64
CA LEU A 226 12.76 -16.45 23.42
C LEU A 226 12.50 -17.91 23.85
N LYS A 227 11.29 -18.20 24.32
CA LYS A 227 10.75 -19.56 24.53
C LYS A 227 10.39 -20.25 23.22
N LEU A 228 11.34 -20.29 22.30
CA LEU A 228 11.19 -20.88 20.97
C LEU A 228 12.52 -21.41 20.45
N THR A 229 12.53 -22.71 20.16
CA THR A 229 13.54 -23.31 19.29
C THR A 229 12.87 -23.65 17.96
N SER A 230 13.31 -23.00 16.88
CA SER A 230 12.84 -23.30 15.53
C SER A 230 13.58 -24.48 14.92
N ILE A 231 12.89 -25.26 14.09
CA ILE A 231 13.39 -26.47 13.44
C ILE A 231 12.95 -26.52 11.96
N GLY A 232 13.45 -27.50 11.20
CA GLY A 232 13.13 -27.64 9.77
C GLY A 232 13.88 -26.62 8.91
N GLU A 233 13.19 -26.09 7.90
CA GLU A 233 13.77 -25.20 6.87
C GLU A 233 14.15 -23.80 7.40
N VAL A 234 13.76 -23.45 8.63
CA VAL A 234 14.02 -22.12 9.24
C VAL A 234 15.50 -21.73 9.22
N ALA A 235 16.43 -22.69 9.37
CA ALA A 235 17.86 -22.41 9.31
C ALA A 235 18.37 -22.13 7.89
N GLU A 236 17.75 -22.74 6.89
CA GLU A 236 18.07 -22.52 5.49
C GLU A 236 17.55 -21.16 5.03
N ILE A 237 16.33 -20.80 5.45
CA ILE A 237 15.74 -19.48 5.24
C ILE A 237 16.56 -18.38 5.92
N LEU A 238 16.97 -18.57 7.18
CA LEU A 238 17.83 -17.62 7.89
C LEU A 238 19.19 -17.46 7.20
N ASN A 239 19.82 -18.57 6.79
CA ASN A 239 21.08 -18.53 6.07
C ASN A 239 20.94 -17.77 4.74
N TYR A 240 19.92 -18.08 3.93
CA TYR A 240 19.65 -17.38 2.69
C TYR A 240 19.43 -15.88 2.90
N TYR A 241 18.61 -15.51 3.90
CA TYR A 241 18.33 -14.12 4.26
C TYR A 241 19.60 -13.33 4.62
N LEU A 242 20.52 -13.96 5.36
CA LEU A 242 21.82 -13.39 5.75
C LEU A 242 22.84 -13.32 4.61
N THR A 243 22.87 -14.31 3.70
CA THR A 243 23.98 -14.46 2.73
C THR A 243 23.62 -14.19 1.27
N GLY A 244 22.34 -14.11 0.92
CA GLY A 244 21.89 -13.87 -0.46
C GLY A 244 22.10 -12.42 -0.87
N GLU A 245 23.14 -12.16 -1.67
CA GLU A 245 23.44 -10.82 -2.18
C GLU A 245 22.49 -10.44 -3.33
N MET A 246 21.89 -9.26 -3.24
CA MET A 246 20.93 -8.72 -4.20
C MET A 246 21.67 -7.98 -5.32
N ASN A 247 21.14 -8.04 -6.55
CA ASN A 247 21.55 -7.11 -7.61
C ASN A 247 20.89 -5.72 -7.40
N SER A 248 21.28 -4.74 -8.22
CA SER A 248 20.81 -3.35 -8.10
C SER A 248 19.31 -3.18 -8.32
N ASP A 249 18.71 -3.98 -9.21
CA ASP A 249 17.30 -3.84 -9.57
C ASP A 249 16.40 -4.46 -8.50
N ASP A 250 16.83 -5.58 -7.91
CA ASP A 250 16.20 -6.19 -6.75
C ASP A 250 16.34 -5.32 -5.50
N ALA A 251 17.49 -4.69 -5.27
CA ALA A 251 17.64 -3.72 -4.18
C ALA A 251 16.74 -2.48 -4.37
N LEU A 252 16.59 -1.99 -5.61
CA LEU A 252 15.65 -0.91 -5.91
C LEU A 252 14.18 -1.36 -5.76
N ASN A 253 13.86 -2.61 -6.06
CA ASN A 253 12.55 -3.20 -5.80
C ASN A 253 12.28 -3.34 -4.29
N TRP A 254 13.26 -3.79 -3.51
CA TRP A 254 13.19 -3.80 -2.04
C TRP A 254 12.89 -2.40 -1.48
N ALA A 255 13.58 -1.36 -1.94
CA ALA A 255 13.32 0.00 -1.50
C ALA A 255 11.88 0.48 -1.82
N ARG A 256 11.34 0.10 -3.00
CA ARG A 256 9.94 0.38 -3.37
C ARG A 256 8.97 -0.33 -2.42
N THR A 257 9.16 -1.64 -2.22
CA THR A 257 8.33 -2.44 -1.31
C THR A 257 8.39 -1.90 0.12
N LEU A 258 9.57 -1.53 0.62
CA LEU A 258 9.73 -0.93 1.94
C LEU A 258 8.97 0.40 2.06
N SER A 259 9.15 1.33 1.11
CA SER A 259 8.42 2.61 1.13
C SER A 259 6.91 2.43 1.03
N SER A 260 6.45 1.43 0.26
CA SER A 260 5.04 1.07 0.15
C SER A 260 4.51 0.38 1.41
N TYR A 261 5.34 -0.35 2.14
CA TYR A 261 4.93 -1.02 3.37
C TYR A 261 4.82 -0.03 4.54
N TRP A 262 5.69 0.98 4.58
CA TRP A 262 5.72 1.97 5.66
C TRP A 262 4.82 3.20 5.43
N TYR A 263 4.32 3.47 4.21
CA TYR A 263 3.54 4.69 3.99
C TYR A 263 2.29 4.85 4.88
N PRO A 264 1.52 3.80 5.24
CA PRO A 264 0.27 3.97 5.99
C PRO A 264 0.52 4.60 7.37
N THR A 265 1.63 4.24 8.00
CA THR A 265 2.02 4.67 9.34
C THR A 265 3.00 5.84 9.34
N LEU A 266 3.90 5.93 8.35
CA LEU A 266 5.07 6.84 8.37
C LEU A 266 5.11 7.83 7.19
N ASN A 267 4.11 7.80 6.31
CA ASN A 267 3.99 8.65 5.11
C ASN A 267 5.30 8.65 4.27
N THR A 268 5.77 7.45 3.96
CA THR A 268 7.00 7.20 3.20
C THR A 268 6.77 7.06 1.70
N ASP A 269 7.76 7.49 0.92
CA ASP A 269 7.84 7.35 -0.53
C ASP A 269 9.32 7.36 -0.95
N LEU A 270 9.64 7.00 -2.19
CA LEU A 270 10.96 7.20 -2.76
C LEU A 270 11.06 8.57 -3.45
N GLU A 271 12.19 9.25 -3.26
CA GLU A 271 12.54 10.41 -4.06
C GLU A 271 12.95 9.99 -5.48
N PRO A 272 12.64 10.78 -6.52
CA PRO A 272 13.17 10.58 -7.87
C PRO A 272 14.71 10.68 -7.87
N HIS A 273 15.39 9.53 -7.92
CA HIS A 273 16.84 9.42 -7.80
C HIS A 273 17.43 8.46 -8.83
N THR A 274 18.61 8.77 -9.36
CA THR A 274 19.39 7.86 -10.21
C THR A 274 20.34 7.05 -9.32
N ALA A 275 20.21 5.73 -9.31
CA ALA A 275 21.03 4.87 -8.45
C ALA A 275 22.55 5.15 -8.61
N GLY A 276 23.24 5.37 -7.49
CA GLY A 276 24.67 5.67 -7.44
C GLY A 276 25.06 7.12 -7.75
N ALA A 277 24.10 7.97 -8.15
CA ALA A 277 24.35 9.40 -8.32
C ALA A 277 24.63 10.08 -6.96
N PRO A 278 25.41 11.18 -6.93
CA PRO A 278 25.65 11.93 -5.70
C PRO A 278 24.36 12.41 -5.04
N TRP A 279 24.23 12.16 -3.74
CA TRP A 279 23.20 12.73 -2.89
C TRP A 279 23.84 13.10 -1.55
N GLU A 280 23.79 14.38 -1.21
CA GLU A 280 24.55 14.96 -0.10
C GLU A 280 26.05 14.60 -0.18
N ASN A 281 26.59 13.87 0.81
CA ASN A 281 27.98 13.40 0.86
C ASN A 281 28.14 11.90 0.56
N GLY A 282 27.13 11.24 -0.03
CA GLY A 282 27.17 9.83 -0.42
C GLY A 282 26.63 9.58 -1.83
N ARG A 283 26.47 8.30 -2.16
CA ARG A 283 26.03 7.80 -3.48
C ARG A 283 24.99 6.68 -3.33
N PRO A 284 23.83 6.96 -2.72
CA PRO A 284 22.80 5.96 -2.50
C PRO A 284 22.25 5.38 -3.82
N PHE A 285 21.77 4.14 -3.78
CA PHE A 285 21.00 3.54 -4.88
C PHE A 285 19.53 3.94 -4.81
N ALA A 286 19.00 4.21 -3.61
CA ALA A 286 17.65 4.70 -3.37
C ALA A 286 17.63 5.71 -2.22
N VAL A 287 16.76 6.72 -2.30
CA VAL A 287 16.52 7.70 -1.23
C VAL A 287 15.05 7.62 -0.83
N MET A 288 14.78 7.22 0.41
CA MET A 288 13.45 7.16 0.97
C MET A 288 13.16 8.42 1.79
N ARG A 289 12.07 9.11 1.47
CA ARG A 289 11.49 10.17 2.29
C ARG A 289 10.45 9.54 3.23
N GLY A 290 10.33 10.05 4.45
CA GLY A 290 9.21 9.81 5.36
C GLY A 290 8.68 11.12 5.92
N ASN A 291 7.40 11.16 6.32
CA ASN A 291 6.78 12.36 6.90
C ASN A 291 5.80 12.00 8.05
N PRO A 292 6.26 11.28 9.09
CA PRO A 292 5.40 10.68 10.13
C PRO A 292 4.69 11.72 11.02
N MET A 293 5.28 12.91 11.19
CA MET A 293 4.80 13.96 12.11
C MET A 293 4.70 15.33 11.42
N GLY A 294 4.43 15.37 10.11
CA GLY A 294 4.39 16.61 9.31
C GLY A 294 5.75 17.24 8.99
N SER A 295 6.82 16.84 9.69
CA SER A 295 8.21 17.16 9.38
C SER A 295 8.84 16.05 8.51
N PRO A 296 9.27 16.35 7.26
CA PRO A 296 9.87 15.36 6.39
C PRO A 296 11.31 15.01 6.81
N MET A 297 11.69 13.75 6.57
CA MET A 297 13.02 13.20 6.84
C MET A 297 13.45 12.26 5.70
N TRP A 298 14.75 12.07 5.49
CA TRP A 298 15.29 11.27 4.38
C TRP A 298 16.36 10.27 4.81
N ILE A 299 16.27 9.05 4.28
CA ILE A 299 17.26 7.98 4.43
C ILE A 299 17.76 7.57 3.04
N GLY A 300 19.04 7.82 2.77
CA GLY A 300 19.73 7.28 1.61
C GLY A 300 20.26 5.88 1.89
N PHE A 301 19.89 4.89 1.08
CA PHE A 301 20.44 3.54 1.14
C PHE A 301 21.56 3.40 0.11
N GLU A 302 22.76 3.06 0.57
CA GLU A 302 23.96 2.95 -0.26
C GLU A 302 24.58 1.56 -0.13
N ALA A 303 24.99 0.98 -1.25
CA ALA A 303 25.82 -0.22 -1.26
C ALA A 303 27.02 0.03 -2.18
N PRO A 304 28.28 -0.10 -1.72
CA PRO A 304 29.46 0.14 -2.54
C PRO A 304 29.49 -0.68 -3.83
N ALA A 305 28.95 -1.90 -3.79
CA ALA A 305 28.81 -2.80 -4.94
C ALA A 305 27.95 -2.24 -6.10
N PHE A 306 27.05 -1.28 -5.82
CA PHE A 306 26.20 -0.65 -6.84
C PHE A 306 26.74 0.70 -7.34
N ARG A 307 27.90 1.16 -6.83
CA ARG A 307 28.50 2.42 -7.26
C ARG A 307 29.00 2.30 -8.70
N MET A 308 28.33 2.98 -9.61
CA MET A 308 28.80 3.23 -10.97
C MET A 308 29.90 4.31 -10.97
N THR A 309 30.83 4.26 -11.93
CA THR A 309 31.79 5.37 -12.15
C THR A 309 31.05 6.61 -12.62
N ASP A 310 31.60 7.82 -12.42
CA ASP A 310 30.94 9.05 -12.90
C ASP A 310 30.74 9.07 -14.42
N GLU A 311 31.58 8.35 -15.18
CA GLU A 311 31.38 8.14 -16.61
C GLU A 311 30.20 7.22 -16.92
N VAL A 312 30.02 6.12 -16.16
CA VAL A 312 28.88 5.22 -16.31
C VAL A 312 27.60 5.85 -15.75
N ILE A 313 27.66 6.65 -14.69
CA ILE A 313 26.55 7.47 -14.21
C ILE A 313 26.19 8.51 -15.27
N ARG A 314 27.16 9.21 -15.86
CA ARG A 314 26.87 10.15 -16.94
C ARG A 314 26.36 9.44 -18.18
N ALA A 315 26.86 8.25 -18.52
CA ALA A 315 26.36 7.44 -19.63
C ALA A 315 24.96 6.87 -19.35
N LYS A 316 24.63 6.49 -18.11
CA LYS A 316 23.30 6.05 -17.69
C LYS A 316 22.34 7.22 -17.59
N GLN A 317 22.75 8.37 -17.04
CA GLN A 317 21.98 9.61 -17.10
C GLN A 317 21.78 10.07 -18.53
N VAL A 318 22.77 9.93 -19.42
CA VAL A 318 22.62 10.17 -20.86
C VAL A 318 21.77 9.09 -21.52
N ALA A 319 21.77 7.84 -21.07
CA ALA A 319 20.93 6.76 -21.62
C ALA A 319 19.48 6.86 -21.15
N ASP A 320 19.22 7.09 -19.87
CA ASP A 320 17.93 7.41 -19.26
C ASP A 320 17.41 8.73 -19.84
N SER A 321 18.29 9.72 -20.00
CA SER A 321 17.99 10.95 -20.74
C SER A 321 17.75 10.66 -22.22
N LEU A 322 18.44 9.75 -22.91
CA LEU A 322 18.19 9.36 -24.31
C LEU A 322 16.97 8.44 -24.45
N MET A 323 16.56 7.74 -23.41
CA MET A 323 15.31 6.97 -23.34
C MET A 323 14.13 7.92 -23.11
N ALA A 324 14.29 8.97 -22.30
CA ALA A 324 13.35 10.09 -22.21
C ALA A 324 13.35 10.94 -23.51
N HIS A 325 14.52 11.35 -23.99
CA HIS A 325 14.76 12.16 -25.19
C HIS A 325 14.51 11.40 -26.50
N GLY A 326 14.48 10.07 -26.48
CA GLY A 326 13.98 9.24 -27.56
C GLY A 326 12.59 9.73 -27.97
N GLU A 327 12.22 9.55 -29.22
CA GLU A 327 11.08 10.26 -29.79
C GLU A 327 9.80 9.99 -28.98
N VAL A 328 9.30 11.05 -28.31
CA VAL A 328 7.97 11.03 -27.72
C VAL A 328 7.11 11.56 -28.84
N ILE A 329 6.41 10.65 -29.51
CA ILE A 329 5.62 10.97 -30.69
C ILE A 329 4.52 11.94 -30.25
N PRO A 330 4.54 13.21 -30.70
CA PRO A 330 3.48 14.14 -30.37
C PRO A 330 2.19 13.65 -31.02
N VAL A 331 1.13 13.51 -30.22
CA VAL A 331 -0.20 13.14 -30.71
C VAL A 331 -0.99 14.41 -31.02
N ASP A 332 -1.78 14.40 -32.10
CA ASP A 332 -2.77 15.45 -32.34
C ASP A 332 -3.87 15.38 -31.27
N ARG A 333 -4.33 16.54 -30.82
CA ARG A 333 -5.13 16.69 -29.59
C ARG A 333 -6.43 17.41 -29.86
N HIS A 334 -7.53 16.74 -29.53
CA HIS A 334 -8.85 17.34 -29.50
C HIS A 334 -9.45 17.05 -28.12
N LEU A 335 -9.66 18.12 -27.34
CA LEU A 335 -10.40 18.04 -26.08
C LEU A 335 -11.86 17.69 -26.35
N ASP A 336 -12.45 16.87 -25.47
CA ASP A 336 -13.89 16.69 -25.43
C ASP A 336 -14.52 17.94 -24.79
N THR A 337 -14.92 18.88 -25.64
CA THR A 337 -15.54 20.14 -25.25
C THR A 337 -17.07 20.05 -25.12
N SER A 338 -17.65 18.88 -25.40
CA SER A 338 -19.11 18.71 -25.45
C SER A 338 -19.79 18.91 -24.09
N SER A 339 -19.05 18.66 -22.99
CA SER A 339 -19.58 18.58 -21.62
C SER A 339 -20.70 17.54 -21.41
N THR A 340 -21.04 16.70 -22.41
CA THR A 340 -22.19 15.79 -22.35
C THR A 340 -22.09 14.85 -21.15
N PHE A 341 -20.99 14.09 -21.07
CA PHE A 341 -20.70 13.20 -19.96
C PHE A 341 -20.76 13.90 -18.60
N ARG A 342 -20.12 15.07 -18.47
CA ARG A 342 -20.11 15.87 -17.22
C ARG A 342 -21.51 16.27 -16.77
N LEU A 343 -22.37 16.67 -17.70
CA LEU A 343 -23.76 17.05 -17.42
C LEU A 343 -24.64 15.84 -17.11
N GLU A 344 -24.38 14.69 -17.74
CA GLU A 344 -25.03 13.41 -17.42
C GLU A 344 -24.67 12.95 -16.00
N THR A 345 -23.38 12.91 -15.64
CA THR A 345 -22.92 12.60 -14.27
C THR A 345 -23.47 13.60 -13.26
N LEU A 346 -23.47 14.90 -13.58
CA LEU A 346 -24.02 15.94 -12.71
C LEU A 346 -25.53 15.77 -12.47
N ASN A 347 -26.28 15.27 -13.45
CA ASN A 347 -27.70 14.96 -13.28
C ASN A 347 -27.91 13.63 -12.54
N ALA A 348 -27.03 12.64 -12.74
CA ALA A 348 -27.08 11.35 -12.05
C ALA A 348 -26.76 11.45 -10.55
N ILE A 349 -25.83 12.33 -10.13
CA ILE A 349 -25.45 12.47 -8.71
C ILE A 349 -26.43 13.30 -7.87
N LYS A 350 -27.19 14.21 -8.49
CA LYS A 350 -28.09 15.14 -7.80
C LYS A 350 -29.16 14.38 -7.01
N GLY A 351 -29.13 14.55 -5.68
CA GLY A 351 -30.09 13.92 -4.77
C GLY A 351 -29.82 12.45 -4.44
N THR A 352 -28.70 11.87 -4.89
CA THR A 352 -28.35 10.45 -4.56
C THR A 352 -28.00 10.22 -3.09
N CYS A 353 -27.66 11.29 -2.35
CA CYS A 353 -27.29 11.24 -0.95
C CYS A 353 -28.01 12.36 -0.17
N PRO A 354 -29.33 12.24 0.07
CA PRO A 354 -30.10 13.29 0.71
C PRO A 354 -29.91 13.27 2.23
N ALA A 355 -29.65 14.44 2.84
CA ALA A 355 -29.66 14.58 4.29
C ALA A 355 -31.05 14.23 4.87
N ASN A 356 -31.08 13.24 5.76
CA ASN A 356 -32.30 12.69 6.38
C ASN A 356 -32.02 12.13 7.79
N GLU A 357 -33.06 11.71 8.50
CA GLU A 357 -32.97 11.21 9.88
C GLU A 357 -32.01 10.02 10.03
N ALA A 358 -32.00 9.06 9.09
CA ALA A 358 -31.10 7.92 9.13
C ALA A 358 -29.62 8.34 8.93
N THR A 359 -29.34 9.27 8.00
CA THR A 359 -27.97 9.81 7.83
C THR A 359 -27.50 10.60 9.04
N ALA A 360 -28.40 11.32 9.71
CA ALA A 360 -28.10 12.05 10.93
C ALA A 360 -27.84 11.09 12.11
N ALA A 361 -28.63 10.03 12.23
CA ALA A 361 -28.42 8.96 13.22
C ALA A 361 -27.07 8.26 13.01
N PHE A 362 -26.75 7.87 11.77
CA PHE A 362 -25.45 7.28 11.41
C PHE A 362 -24.28 8.18 11.81
N ARG A 363 -24.28 9.46 11.39
CA ARG A 363 -23.18 10.41 11.71
C ARG A 363 -23.04 10.62 13.21
N LYS A 364 -24.15 10.69 13.96
CA LYS A 364 -24.13 10.77 15.42
C LYS A 364 -23.49 9.53 16.05
N SER A 365 -23.95 8.33 15.69
CA SER A 365 -23.43 7.07 16.24
C SER A 365 -21.94 6.87 15.92
N LEU A 366 -21.52 7.20 14.69
CA LEU A 366 -20.11 7.15 14.31
C LEU A 366 -19.25 8.13 15.13
N ALA A 367 -19.71 9.38 15.32
CA ALA A 367 -19.01 10.35 16.16
C ALA A 367 -18.90 9.89 17.63
N GLU A 368 -19.97 9.31 18.20
CA GLU A 368 -19.97 8.75 19.56
C GLU A 368 -19.06 7.52 19.71
N GLN A 369 -18.89 6.71 18.65
CA GLN A 369 -17.94 5.60 18.60
C GLN A 369 -16.50 6.11 18.54
N MET A 370 -16.22 7.05 17.64
CA MET A 370 -14.88 7.63 17.45
C MET A 370 -14.38 8.42 18.67
N ALA A 371 -15.29 9.06 19.42
CA ALA A 371 -14.96 9.76 20.67
C ALA A 371 -14.51 8.83 21.80
N LYS A 372 -14.84 7.52 21.74
CA LYS A 372 -14.39 6.51 22.72
C LYS A 372 -13.02 5.92 22.40
N LEU A 373 -12.53 6.10 21.18
CA LEU A 373 -11.22 5.56 20.76
C LEU A 373 -10.08 6.48 21.22
N PRO A 374 -9.00 5.94 21.83
CA PRO A 374 -7.79 6.70 22.17
C PRO A 374 -7.32 7.55 20.99
N LYS A 375 -6.88 8.79 21.22
CA LYS A 375 -6.45 9.72 20.14
C LYS A 375 -5.39 9.11 19.20
N GLU A 376 -4.49 8.30 19.75
CA GLU A 376 -3.39 7.63 19.04
C GLU A 376 -3.86 6.41 18.22
N GLN A 377 -5.03 5.84 18.52
CA GLN A 377 -5.56 4.66 17.83
C GLN A 377 -6.13 5.06 16.46
N ASN A 378 -5.54 4.50 15.40
CA ASN A 378 -5.90 4.83 14.02
C ASN A 378 -6.73 3.76 13.32
N ALA A 379 -6.79 2.52 13.84
CA ALA A 379 -7.70 1.48 13.37
C ALA A 379 -8.44 0.76 14.51
N TRP A 380 -9.61 0.20 14.22
CA TRP A 380 -10.38 -0.64 15.13
C TRP A 380 -11.17 -1.72 14.38
N ALA A 381 -11.65 -2.74 15.08
CA ALA A 381 -12.38 -3.86 14.49
C ALA A 381 -13.89 -3.59 14.33
N GLU A 382 -14.50 -4.26 13.35
CA GLU A 382 -15.94 -4.44 13.21
C GLU A 382 -16.55 -5.04 14.50
N VAL A 383 -17.74 -4.56 14.85
CA VAL A 383 -18.51 -5.02 16.01
C VAL A 383 -19.94 -5.36 15.61
N ASP A 384 -20.54 -6.34 16.30
CA ASP A 384 -21.95 -6.67 16.15
C ASP A 384 -22.87 -5.61 16.80
N VAL A 385 -24.19 -5.82 16.68
CA VAL A 385 -25.22 -4.95 17.31
C VAL A 385 -25.15 -4.88 18.84
N ASN A 386 -24.39 -5.76 19.50
CA ASN A 386 -24.18 -5.79 20.93
C ASN A 386 -22.82 -5.18 21.35
N GLY A 387 -21.98 -4.78 20.38
CA GLY A 387 -20.64 -4.26 20.60
C GLY A 387 -19.54 -5.34 20.71
N ASN A 388 -19.83 -6.61 20.43
CA ASN A 388 -18.83 -7.69 20.40
C ASN A 388 -18.02 -7.61 19.09
N LYS A 389 -16.71 -7.84 19.14
CA LYS A 389 -15.87 -7.92 17.93
C LYS A 389 -16.34 -9.06 17.01
N VAL A 390 -16.42 -8.79 15.72
CA VAL A 390 -16.73 -9.80 14.69
C VAL A 390 -15.44 -10.54 14.32
N GLU A 391 -15.39 -11.85 14.56
CA GLU A 391 -14.25 -12.69 14.15
C GLU A 391 -14.13 -12.72 12.63
N GLY A 392 -12.97 -12.35 12.10
CA GLY A 392 -12.77 -12.19 10.65
C GLY A 392 -13.57 -11.03 10.02
N GLY A 393 -14.11 -10.11 10.81
CA GLY A 393 -14.73 -8.87 10.34
C GLY A 393 -13.71 -7.85 9.81
N PHE A 394 -14.19 -6.71 9.34
CA PHE A 394 -13.34 -5.63 8.84
C PHE A 394 -12.52 -4.95 9.94
N LEU A 395 -11.38 -4.36 9.55
CA LEU A 395 -10.76 -3.25 10.26
C LEU A 395 -11.18 -1.93 9.61
N TRP A 396 -11.45 -0.92 10.43
CA TRP A 396 -11.85 0.43 10.03
C TRP A 396 -10.73 1.44 10.28
N PHE A 397 -10.64 2.47 9.44
CA PHE A 397 -9.60 3.49 9.50
C PHE A 397 -10.14 4.85 9.96
N ARG A 398 -9.46 5.48 10.92
CA ARG A 398 -9.91 6.73 11.54
C ARG A 398 -10.03 7.89 10.54
N ARG A 399 -9.13 7.99 9.57
CA ARG A 399 -9.21 9.05 8.54
C ARG A 399 -10.42 8.86 7.62
N ASN A 400 -10.77 7.63 7.28
CA ASN A 400 -11.94 7.35 6.44
C ASN A 400 -13.25 7.67 7.19
N ALA A 401 -13.34 7.31 8.47
CA ALA A 401 -14.48 7.69 9.29
C ALA A 401 -14.56 9.21 9.57
N ASN A 402 -13.42 9.90 9.77
CA ASN A 402 -13.38 11.36 9.84
C ASN A 402 -13.91 12.02 8.56
N TYR A 403 -13.65 11.42 7.39
CA TYR A 403 -14.18 11.88 6.11
C TYR A 403 -15.71 11.71 6.01
N LEU A 404 -16.29 10.63 6.54
CA LEU A 404 -17.76 10.50 6.65
C LEU A 404 -18.39 11.51 7.62
N LEU A 405 -17.59 12.02 8.58
CA LEU A 405 -17.97 13.08 9.50
C LEU A 405 -17.56 14.49 9.03
N ALA A 406 -17.04 14.63 7.80
CA ALA A 406 -16.62 15.92 7.26
C ALA A 406 -17.76 16.95 7.29
N ASP A 407 -17.40 18.22 7.48
CA ASP A 407 -18.21 19.36 7.10
C ASP A 407 -17.97 19.66 5.60
N LYS A 408 -18.44 20.82 5.13
CA LYS A 408 -18.28 21.24 3.73
C LYS A 408 -16.81 21.20 3.28
N ILE A 409 -16.48 20.30 2.37
CA ILE A 409 -15.11 20.03 1.91
C ILE A 409 -14.45 21.25 1.25
N SER A 410 -15.17 22.00 0.43
CA SER A 410 -14.67 23.27 -0.14
C SER A 410 -14.70 24.45 0.83
N GLY A 411 -15.15 24.25 2.08
CA GLY A 411 -15.09 25.19 3.19
C GLY A 411 -13.80 25.10 4.03
N GLN A 412 -12.90 24.16 3.71
CA GLN A 412 -11.58 24.07 4.31
C GLN A 412 -10.71 25.31 4.04
N ASP A 413 -9.66 25.49 4.84
CA ASP A 413 -8.65 26.54 4.62
C ASP A 413 -7.90 26.38 3.28
N SER A 414 -7.14 27.41 2.89
CA SER A 414 -6.46 27.48 1.59
C SER A 414 -5.37 26.44 1.36
N LEU A 415 -4.87 25.77 2.41
CA LEU A 415 -3.87 24.70 2.32
C LEU A 415 -4.55 23.33 2.18
N HIS A 416 -5.77 23.16 2.68
CA HIS A 416 -6.48 21.88 2.64
C HIS A 416 -7.63 21.83 1.61
N ASN A 417 -8.07 22.96 1.06
CA ASN A 417 -9.16 23.02 0.09
C ASN A 417 -8.73 22.51 -1.31
N PRO A 418 -9.27 21.36 -1.78
CA PRO A 418 -8.90 20.79 -3.08
C PRO A 418 -9.39 21.59 -4.29
N LEU A 419 -10.56 22.25 -4.21
CA LEU A 419 -11.28 22.74 -5.40
C LEU A 419 -10.47 23.73 -6.25
N PRO A 420 -9.83 24.78 -5.69
CA PRO A 420 -9.01 25.70 -6.48
C PRO A 420 -7.85 25.00 -7.21
N ARG A 421 -7.28 23.94 -6.62
CA ARG A 421 -6.13 23.20 -7.16
C ARG A 421 -6.51 22.19 -8.23
N MET A 422 -7.71 21.63 -8.13
CA MET A 422 -8.28 20.79 -9.20
C MET A 422 -8.62 21.65 -10.43
N ILE A 423 -9.13 22.86 -10.23
CA ILE A 423 -9.34 23.85 -11.30
C ILE A 423 -7.99 24.30 -11.92
N GLU A 424 -6.98 24.57 -11.09
CA GLU A 424 -5.62 24.90 -11.53
C GLU A 424 -5.01 23.79 -12.41
N LEU A 425 -5.16 22.53 -11.99
CA LEU A 425 -4.75 21.34 -12.74
C LEU A 425 -5.51 21.19 -14.06
N LYS A 426 -6.83 21.37 -14.05
CA LYS A 426 -7.64 21.36 -15.27
C LYS A 426 -7.14 22.41 -16.25
N ASN A 427 -7.00 23.66 -15.83
CA ASN A 427 -6.57 24.75 -16.70
C ASN A 427 -5.16 24.50 -17.29
N TYR A 428 -4.25 23.92 -16.51
CA TYR A 428 -2.93 23.51 -16.99
C TYR A 428 -3.03 22.43 -18.07
N LEU A 429 -3.80 21.37 -17.85
CA LEU A 429 -3.95 20.27 -18.82
C LEU A 429 -4.74 20.71 -20.07
N ASP A 430 -5.79 21.50 -19.93
CA ASP A 430 -6.53 22.13 -21.04
C ASP A 430 -5.60 23.01 -21.89
N SER A 431 -4.66 23.76 -21.29
CA SER A 431 -3.66 24.57 -22.01
C SER A 431 -2.70 23.73 -22.87
N LEU A 432 -2.56 22.44 -22.55
CA LEU A 432 -1.82 21.46 -23.34
C LEU A 432 -2.74 20.68 -24.30
N GLY A 433 -4.05 20.86 -24.27
CA GLY A 433 -5.01 20.04 -25.01
C GLY A 433 -5.15 18.61 -24.48
N ILE A 434 -4.91 18.39 -23.20
CA ILE A 434 -4.98 17.08 -22.52
C ILE A 434 -6.24 17.05 -21.66
N GLN A 435 -7.10 16.04 -21.83
CA GLN A 435 -8.29 15.92 -20.98
C GLN A 435 -7.88 15.52 -19.55
N LEU A 436 -8.52 16.13 -18.54
CA LEU A 436 -8.48 15.65 -17.16
C LEU A 436 -9.77 14.87 -16.85
N LEU A 437 -9.63 13.64 -16.35
CA LEU A 437 -10.71 12.88 -15.72
C LEU A 437 -10.35 12.60 -14.26
N VAL A 438 -11.19 13.01 -13.32
CA VAL A 438 -11.00 12.75 -11.89
C VAL A 438 -11.78 11.50 -11.49
N VAL A 439 -11.17 10.63 -10.68
CA VAL A 439 -11.79 9.40 -10.19
C VAL A 439 -11.61 9.32 -8.66
N PRO A 440 -12.50 9.96 -7.89
CA PRO A 440 -12.52 9.82 -6.44
C PRO A 440 -12.90 8.38 -6.11
N VAL A 441 -12.04 7.66 -5.39
CA VAL A 441 -12.31 6.30 -4.92
C VAL A 441 -13.00 6.38 -3.57
N PRO A 442 -14.29 5.96 -3.44
CA PRO A 442 -15.00 5.93 -2.16
C PRO A 442 -14.23 5.15 -1.11
N VAL A 443 -14.33 5.58 0.15
CA VAL A 443 -13.70 4.85 1.25
C VAL A 443 -14.47 3.57 1.58
N LYS A 444 -13.79 2.55 2.09
CA LYS A 444 -14.41 1.29 2.52
C LYS A 444 -15.60 1.54 3.45
N GLU A 445 -15.43 2.45 4.40
CA GLU A 445 -16.41 2.92 5.38
C GLU A 445 -17.68 3.52 4.74
N GLU A 446 -17.60 4.06 3.52
CA GLU A 446 -18.73 4.59 2.74
C GLU A 446 -19.52 3.48 2.04
N ILE A 447 -18.82 2.40 1.66
CA ILE A 447 -19.41 1.22 1.01
C ILE A 447 -20.00 0.24 2.04
N TYR A 448 -19.44 0.14 3.25
CA TYR A 448 -19.89 -0.78 4.32
C TYR A 448 -20.38 -0.04 5.57
N GLY A 449 -21.18 1.02 5.39
CA GLY A 449 -21.76 1.79 6.49
C GLY A 449 -22.56 0.95 7.49
N GLU A 450 -23.19 -0.14 7.04
CA GLU A 450 -23.94 -1.10 7.87
C GLU A 450 -23.08 -1.96 8.81
N LYS A 451 -21.80 -2.16 8.43
CA LYS A 451 -20.80 -2.88 9.25
C LYS A 451 -19.99 -1.93 10.12
N LEU A 452 -19.81 -0.68 9.68
CA LEU A 452 -19.16 0.35 10.48
C LEU A 452 -20.03 0.76 11.67
N VAL A 453 -21.32 1.01 11.42
CA VAL A 453 -22.34 1.38 12.42
C VAL A 453 -23.50 0.37 12.35
N PRO A 454 -23.52 -0.64 13.22
CA PRO A 454 -24.54 -1.69 13.22
C PRO A 454 -25.97 -1.14 13.29
N GLY A 455 -26.86 -1.70 12.46
CA GLY A 455 -28.25 -1.26 12.34
C GLY A 455 -28.51 -0.18 11.29
N THR A 456 -27.45 0.33 10.63
CA THR A 456 -27.59 1.17 9.43
C THR A 456 -28.06 0.33 8.24
N ALA A 457 -28.89 0.88 7.36
CA ALA A 457 -29.32 0.17 6.15
C ALA A 457 -28.15 0.06 5.14
N ALA A 458 -28.00 -1.09 4.50
CA ALA A 458 -26.87 -1.40 3.61
C ALA A 458 -26.84 -0.59 2.30
N ASP A 459 -27.96 0.06 1.94
CA ASP A 459 -28.13 0.96 0.80
C ASP A 459 -28.13 2.45 1.21
N LEU A 460 -27.94 2.77 2.49
CA LEU A 460 -27.89 4.15 2.95
C LEU A 460 -26.60 4.82 2.45
N CYS A 461 -26.75 5.86 1.63
CA CYS A 461 -25.63 6.74 1.32
C CYS A 461 -25.23 7.55 2.56
N VAL A 462 -24.08 7.22 3.15
CA VAL A 462 -23.61 7.79 4.43
C VAL A 462 -22.71 9.04 4.28
N ASN A 463 -22.19 9.31 3.09
CA ASN A 463 -21.21 10.38 2.84
C ASN A 463 -21.81 11.61 2.13
N LEU A 464 -22.64 12.37 2.85
CA LEU A 464 -23.32 13.55 2.31
C LEU A 464 -22.34 14.56 1.65
N GLU A 465 -21.28 14.94 2.36
CA GLU A 465 -20.35 16.00 1.92
C GLU A 465 -19.41 15.54 0.80
N GLY A 466 -19.00 14.26 0.76
CA GLY A 466 -18.23 13.71 -0.35
C GLY A 466 -19.00 13.69 -1.67
N ARG A 467 -20.31 13.36 -1.60
CA ARG A 467 -21.21 13.40 -2.77
C ARG A 467 -21.49 14.85 -3.20
N ALA A 468 -21.70 15.76 -2.25
CA ALA A 468 -21.85 17.19 -2.53
C ALA A 468 -20.60 17.79 -3.17
N PHE A 469 -19.40 17.44 -2.68
CA PHE A 469 -18.15 17.93 -3.27
C PHE A 469 -17.88 17.37 -4.67
N THR A 470 -18.29 16.11 -4.93
CA THR A 470 -18.27 15.55 -6.29
C THR A 470 -19.16 16.35 -7.24
N GLN A 471 -20.33 16.80 -6.78
CA GLN A 471 -21.17 17.74 -7.53
C GLN A 471 -20.47 19.10 -7.75
N GLU A 472 -19.80 19.66 -6.74
CA GLU A 472 -19.06 20.94 -6.89
C GLU A 472 -17.93 20.85 -7.93
N LEU A 473 -17.21 19.74 -8.03
CA LEU A 473 -16.21 19.50 -9.10
C LEU A 473 -16.86 19.53 -10.50
N LEU A 474 -17.97 18.81 -10.67
CA LEU A 474 -18.71 18.74 -11.93
C LEU A 474 -19.28 20.11 -12.34
N GLU A 475 -19.79 20.89 -11.37
CA GLU A 475 -20.26 22.26 -11.57
C GLU A 475 -19.12 23.23 -11.91
N ALA A 476 -17.94 23.06 -11.32
CA ALA A 476 -16.71 23.79 -11.67
C ALA A 476 -16.10 23.41 -13.03
N GLY A 477 -16.73 22.52 -13.79
CA GLY A 477 -16.31 22.18 -15.16
C GLY A 477 -15.30 21.03 -15.25
N ILE A 478 -15.06 20.31 -14.16
CA ILE A 478 -14.15 19.16 -14.12
C ILE A 478 -14.94 17.89 -14.47
N ASP A 479 -14.41 17.04 -15.36
CA ASP A 479 -14.99 15.72 -15.62
C ASP A 479 -14.67 14.79 -14.43
N VAL A 480 -15.70 14.18 -13.85
CA VAL A 480 -15.55 13.20 -12.77
C VAL A 480 -16.20 11.89 -13.18
N LEU A 481 -15.48 10.77 -13.00
CA LEU A 481 -16.07 9.43 -13.05
C LEU A 481 -16.50 9.03 -11.64
N ASP A 482 -17.81 9.00 -11.43
CA ASP A 482 -18.39 8.51 -10.18
C ASP A 482 -18.43 6.97 -10.17
N ILE A 483 -17.50 6.35 -9.43
CA ILE A 483 -17.42 4.89 -9.31
C ILE A 483 -18.22 4.32 -8.12
N TYR A 484 -18.86 5.17 -7.29
CA TYR A 484 -19.64 4.71 -6.15
C TYR A 484 -20.77 3.72 -6.52
N PRO A 485 -21.58 3.96 -7.58
CA PRO A 485 -22.61 3.00 -7.98
C PRO A 485 -22.05 1.63 -8.40
N ALA A 486 -20.88 1.59 -9.04
CA ALA A 486 -20.23 0.34 -9.43
C ALA A 486 -19.73 -0.46 -8.22
N LEU A 487 -19.15 0.22 -7.22
CA LEU A 487 -18.72 -0.41 -5.98
C LEU A 487 -19.91 -0.91 -5.12
N MET A 488 -21.02 -0.17 -5.08
CA MET A 488 -22.25 -0.63 -4.42
C MET A 488 -22.89 -1.82 -5.13
N ALA A 489 -22.78 -1.90 -6.47
CA ALA A 489 -23.21 -3.06 -7.24
C ALA A 489 -22.30 -4.28 -7.00
N ALA A 490 -20.98 -4.09 -6.93
CA ALA A 490 -20.02 -5.15 -6.61
C ALA A 490 -20.25 -5.71 -5.20
N LYS A 491 -20.42 -4.82 -4.21
CA LYS A 491 -20.77 -5.15 -2.81
C LYS A 491 -21.98 -6.09 -2.69
N ALA A 492 -22.97 -5.97 -3.59
CA ALA A 492 -24.16 -6.82 -3.56
C ALA A 492 -23.89 -8.30 -3.90
N GLY A 493 -22.69 -8.63 -4.39
CA GLY A 493 -22.20 -10.00 -4.60
C GLY A 493 -21.11 -10.45 -3.62
N ASP A 494 -20.84 -9.68 -2.56
CA ASP A 494 -19.86 -10.03 -1.53
C ASP A 494 -20.36 -11.19 -0.64
N GLU A 495 -19.48 -12.14 -0.33
CA GLU A 495 -19.76 -13.29 0.54
C GLU A 495 -18.52 -13.62 1.40
N PRO A 496 -18.60 -13.64 2.74
CA PRO A 496 -17.43 -13.82 3.61
C PRO A 496 -16.60 -15.08 3.27
N PRO A 497 -15.25 -15.01 3.15
CA PRO A 497 -14.38 -13.86 3.44
C PRO A 497 -14.11 -12.95 2.23
N HIS A 498 -14.77 -13.16 1.10
CA HIS A 498 -14.54 -12.43 -0.16
C HIS A 498 -15.45 -11.21 -0.26
N TYR A 499 -14.83 -10.04 -0.35
CA TYR A 499 -15.51 -8.76 -0.38
C TYR A 499 -14.96 -7.87 -1.51
N SER A 500 -15.67 -6.80 -1.83
CA SER A 500 -15.22 -5.79 -2.79
C SER A 500 -14.08 -4.90 -2.23
N PHE A 501 -13.86 -4.92 -0.92
CA PHE A 501 -12.70 -4.32 -0.24
C PHE A 501 -12.00 -5.33 0.67
N GLN A 502 -10.70 -5.14 0.88
CA GLN A 502 -9.92 -5.97 1.77
C GLN A 502 -10.33 -5.78 3.24
N ARG A 503 -10.32 -6.88 4.02
CA ARG A 503 -10.83 -6.86 5.40
C ARG A 503 -9.96 -5.99 6.29
N TYR A 504 -8.65 -6.24 6.27
CA TYR A 504 -7.67 -5.64 7.17
C TYR A 504 -6.87 -4.48 6.53
N ASP A 505 -7.32 -3.97 5.38
CA ASP A 505 -6.61 -2.97 4.58
C ASP A 505 -7.57 -1.86 4.07
N THR A 506 -7.06 -0.69 3.69
CA THR A 506 -7.88 0.41 3.14
C THR A 506 -8.33 0.22 1.68
N HIS A 507 -7.68 -0.66 0.91
CA HIS A 507 -7.93 -0.79 -0.54
C HIS A 507 -9.07 -1.73 -0.91
N TRP A 508 -9.51 -1.62 -2.16
CA TRP A 508 -10.37 -2.60 -2.80
C TRP A 508 -9.71 -3.98 -2.83
N ALA A 509 -10.53 -5.01 -2.98
CA ALA A 509 -10.12 -6.30 -3.49
C ALA A 509 -10.63 -6.46 -4.93
N LEU A 510 -10.26 -7.56 -5.59
CA LEU A 510 -10.49 -7.76 -7.02
C LEU A 510 -11.91 -7.44 -7.54
N PRO A 511 -13.03 -7.81 -6.85
CA PRO A 511 -14.37 -7.48 -7.34
C PRO A 511 -14.63 -5.98 -7.45
N GLY A 512 -14.20 -5.20 -6.44
CA GLY A 512 -14.33 -3.74 -6.44
C GLY A 512 -13.43 -3.05 -7.45
N GLU A 513 -12.20 -3.56 -7.61
CA GLU A 513 -11.25 -3.06 -8.63
C GLU A 513 -11.78 -3.29 -10.05
N LEU A 514 -12.25 -4.50 -10.37
CA LEU A 514 -12.78 -4.83 -11.69
C LEU A 514 -14.04 -4.01 -12.00
N ALA A 515 -14.95 -3.82 -11.05
CA ALA A 515 -16.15 -2.99 -11.25
C ALA A 515 -15.79 -1.51 -11.53
N ALA A 516 -14.77 -0.97 -10.84
CA ALA A 516 -14.26 0.36 -11.13
C ALA A 516 -13.56 0.44 -12.51
N MET A 517 -12.79 -0.59 -12.88
CA MET A 517 -12.07 -0.63 -14.16
C MET A 517 -12.98 -0.83 -15.37
N GLU A 518 -14.06 -1.60 -15.25
CA GLU A 518 -15.07 -1.74 -16.29
C GLU A 518 -15.71 -0.38 -16.61
N LEU A 519 -16.13 0.35 -15.58
CA LEU A 519 -16.71 1.68 -15.74
C LEU A 519 -15.71 2.70 -16.31
N LEU A 520 -14.44 2.63 -15.89
CA LEU A 520 -13.37 3.49 -16.41
C LEU A 520 -13.02 3.18 -17.87
N ALA A 521 -12.91 1.91 -18.25
CA ALA A 521 -12.73 1.49 -19.64
C ALA A 521 -13.92 1.92 -20.52
N GLY A 522 -15.14 1.79 -20.01
CA GLY A 522 -16.36 2.32 -20.62
C GLY A 522 -16.25 3.83 -20.91
N ARG A 523 -15.82 4.65 -19.94
CA ARG A 523 -15.62 6.09 -20.19
C ARG A 523 -14.47 6.38 -21.17
N VAL A 524 -13.37 5.64 -21.11
CA VAL A 524 -12.21 5.85 -22.00
C VAL A 524 -12.56 5.55 -23.46
N THR A 525 -13.31 4.48 -23.73
CA THR A 525 -13.72 4.12 -25.10
C THR A 525 -14.74 5.10 -25.72
N GLN A 526 -15.40 5.93 -24.91
CA GLN A 526 -16.33 6.98 -25.34
C GLN A 526 -15.67 8.30 -25.76
N TYR A 527 -14.37 8.50 -25.52
CA TYR A 527 -13.70 9.70 -26.03
C TYR A 527 -13.61 9.69 -27.56
N SER A 528 -13.87 10.83 -28.19
CA SER A 528 -13.85 10.98 -29.66
C SER A 528 -12.54 10.51 -30.31
N TRP A 529 -11.40 10.75 -29.65
CA TRP A 529 -10.08 10.34 -30.11
C TRP A 529 -9.79 8.84 -29.99
N TYR A 530 -10.64 8.05 -29.31
CA TYR A 530 -10.40 6.61 -29.09
C TYR A 530 -10.34 5.82 -30.40
N ALA A 531 -11.25 6.08 -31.34
CA ALA A 531 -11.26 5.42 -32.66
C ALA A 531 -9.99 5.69 -33.49
N GLU A 532 -9.32 6.82 -33.26
CA GLU A 532 -8.12 7.26 -33.98
C GLU A 532 -6.83 6.97 -33.21
N SER A 533 -6.93 6.43 -31.98
CA SER A 533 -5.79 6.18 -31.10
C SER A 533 -4.96 4.94 -31.45
N GLY A 534 -5.43 4.11 -32.38
CA GLY A 534 -4.79 2.85 -32.75
C GLY A 534 -4.94 1.73 -31.71
N ALA A 535 -5.90 1.85 -30.79
CA ALA A 535 -6.19 0.86 -29.75
C ALA A 535 -6.25 -0.59 -30.27
N GLN A 536 -5.63 -1.52 -29.53
CA GLN A 536 -5.60 -2.95 -29.85
C GLN A 536 -6.18 -3.81 -28.70
N PRO A 537 -7.50 -3.81 -28.45
CA PRO A 537 -8.11 -4.68 -27.44
C PRO A 537 -7.77 -6.15 -27.69
N GLY A 538 -7.47 -6.90 -26.62
CA GLY A 538 -7.05 -8.31 -26.72
C GLY A 538 -5.59 -8.52 -27.16
N SER A 539 -4.77 -7.47 -27.28
CA SER A 539 -3.31 -7.59 -27.50
C SER A 539 -2.50 -7.94 -26.25
N LEU A 540 -3.14 -7.91 -25.08
CA LEU A 540 -2.59 -8.27 -23.78
C LEU A 540 -3.33 -9.50 -23.23
N ASN A 541 -2.63 -10.32 -22.45
CA ASN A 541 -3.19 -11.50 -21.79
C ASN A 541 -3.52 -11.17 -20.33
N LEU A 542 -4.58 -11.78 -19.80
CA LEU A 542 -4.96 -11.72 -18.40
C LEU A 542 -4.78 -13.10 -17.75
N GLN A 543 -4.20 -13.14 -16.56
CA GLN A 543 -4.03 -14.36 -15.78
C GLN A 543 -4.46 -14.13 -14.34
N GLU A 544 -5.31 -15.02 -13.81
CA GLU A 544 -5.63 -15.03 -12.39
C GLU A 544 -4.43 -15.54 -11.57
N THR A 545 -4.09 -14.81 -10.51
CA THR A 545 -3.02 -15.10 -9.58
C THR A 545 -3.50 -14.85 -8.14
N GLN A 546 -2.70 -15.21 -7.14
CA GLN A 546 -3.02 -14.96 -5.74
C GLN A 546 -1.86 -14.29 -5.00
N THR A 547 -2.17 -13.42 -4.04
CA THR A 547 -1.17 -12.74 -3.20
C THR A 547 -1.59 -12.75 -1.74
N LEU A 548 -0.63 -12.92 -0.84
CA LEU A 548 -0.84 -12.94 0.61
C LEU A 548 -0.54 -11.56 1.18
N ARG A 549 -1.53 -10.92 1.81
CA ARG A 549 -1.45 -9.52 2.25
C ARG A 549 -1.95 -9.32 3.68
N GLU A 550 -1.09 -8.82 4.54
CA GLU A 550 -1.38 -8.54 5.97
C GLU A 550 -2.46 -7.46 6.15
N GLY A 551 -2.40 -6.43 5.30
CA GLY A 551 -3.30 -5.29 5.32
C GLY A 551 -2.75 -4.09 6.12
N ASP A 552 -2.89 -2.89 5.56
CA ASP A 552 -2.31 -1.67 6.13
C ASP A 552 -2.88 -1.27 7.50
N LEU A 553 -4.08 -1.73 7.88
CA LEU A 553 -4.72 -1.37 9.15
C LEU A 553 -4.25 -2.18 10.34
N VAL A 554 -3.65 -3.36 10.14
CA VAL A 554 -3.12 -4.19 11.24
C VAL A 554 -2.04 -3.42 12.03
N ALA A 555 -1.18 -2.67 11.34
CA ALA A 555 -0.14 -1.85 11.95
C ALA A 555 -0.68 -0.73 12.86
N HIS A 556 -1.95 -0.34 12.69
CA HIS A 556 -2.63 0.73 13.43
C HIS A 556 -3.46 0.22 14.64
N LEU A 557 -3.46 -1.08 14.91
CA LEU A 557 -4.09 -1.70 16.08
C LEU A 557 -3.17 -1.67 17.32
N PRO A 558 -3.74 -1.85 18.54
CA PRO A 558 -2.95 -2.17 19.73
C PRO A 558 -2.10 -3.43 19.52
N ASP A 559 -0.87 -3.46 20.04
CA ASP A 559 0.10 -4.53 19.76
C ASP A 559 -0.42 -5.94 20.11
N ALA A 560 -1.16 -6.07 21.22
CA ALA A 560 -1.78 -7.31 21.69
C ALA A 560 -2.97 -7.81 20.82
N GLU A 561 -3.43 -7.00 19.87
CA GLU A 561 -4.51 -7.36 18.93
C GLU A 561 -3.97 -7.76 17.55
N LYS A 562 -2.77 -7.32 17.15
CA LYS A 562 -2.22 -7.48 15.79
C LYS A 562 -2.22 -8.94 15.32
N SER A 563 -1.79 -9.87 16.16
CA SER A 563 -1.74 -11.31 15.84
C SER A 563 -3.09 -11.99 15.63
N LYS A 564 -4.21 -11.30 15.88
CA LYS A 564 -5.57 -11.82 15.63
C LYS A 564 -6.04 -11.59 14.19
N TYR A 565 -5.29 -10.81 13.41
CA TYR A 565 -5.60 -10.44 12.03
C TYR A 565 -4.47 -10.95 11.11
N PRO A 566 -4.44 -12.26 10.81
CA PRO A 566 -3.44 -12.83 9.90
C PRO A 566 -3.64 -12.33 8.46
N ALA A 567 -2.65 -12.51 7.60
CA ALA A 567 -2.74 -12.05 6.21
C ALA A 567 -3.85 -12.75 5.41
N ASP A 568 -4.57 -11.96 4.61
CA ASP A 568 -5.58 -12.43 3.67
C ASP A 568 -4.94 -12.93 2.37
N ASN A 569 -5.44 -14.04 1.84
CA ASN A 569 -5.09 -14.49 0.49
C ASN A 569 -6.08 -13.88 -0.51
N LEU A 570 -5.56 -13.04 -1.41
CA LEU A 570 -6.33 -12.22 -2.34
C LEU A 570 -6.11 -12.69 -3.78
N ASN A 571 -7.19 -12.91 -4.52
CA ASN A 571 -7.10 -13.09 -5.98
C ASN A 571 -6.72 -11.74 -6.62
N VAL A 572 -5.89 -11.79 -7.66
CA VAL A 572 -5.42 -10.63 -8.44
C VAL A 572 -5.37 -11.03 -9.91
N MET A 573 -5.87 -10.16 -10.78
CA MET A 573 -5.81 -10.34 -12.24
C MET A 573 -4.57 -9.65 -12.80
N LYS A 574 -3.59 -10.43 -13.23
CA LYS A 574 -2.28 -9.95 -13.69
C LYS A 574 -2.20 -9.90 -15.22
N VAL A 575 -1.64 -8.83 -15.75
CA VAL A 575 -1.60 -8.53 -17.19
C VAL A 575 -0.22 -8.81 -17.78
N TYR A 576 -0.20 -9.39 -18.97
CA TYR A 576 1.02 -9.79 -19.68
C TYR A 576 1.02 -9.33 -21.13
N LYS A 577 2.21 -9.01 -21.64
CA LYS A 577 2.49 -8.73 -23.06
C LYS A 577 3.43 -9.83 -23.57
N GLY A 578 2.87 -10.82 -24.27
CA GLY A 578 3.59 -12.06 -24.53
C GLY A 578 3.86 -12.81 -23.22
N THR A 579 5.15 -13.04 -22.91
CA THR A 579 5.60 -13.70 -21.67
C THR A 579 6.00 -12.73 -20.55
N GLU A 580 6.11 -11.43 -20.85
CA GLU A 580 6.53 -10.41 -19.88
C GLU A 580 5.32 -9.77 -19.19
N THR A 581 5.48 -9.36 -17.93
CA THR A 581 4.46 -8.56 -17.23
C THR A 581 4.27 -7.22 -17.94
N TYR A 582 3.02 -6.80 -18.13
CA TYR A 582 2.75 -5.55 -18.82
C TYR A 582 3.28 -4.33 -18.04
N LYS A 583 3.67 -3.28 -18.77
CA LYS A 583 4.05 -1.98 -18.21
C LYS A 583 3.94 -0.90 -19.28
N GLY A 584 3.08 0.10 -19.05
CA GLY A 584 2.97 1.24 -19.96
C GLY A 584 4.20 2.15 -19.92
N GLY A 585 4.68 2.54 -21.09
CA GLY A 585 5.85 3.40 -21.26
C GLY A 585 5.49 4.89 -21.37
N LYS A 586 6.51 5.75 -21.45
CA LYS A 586 6.34 7.21 -21.65
C LYS A 586 5.51 7.63 -22.88
N ASN A 587 5.37 6.76 -23.89
CA ASN A 587 4.60 7.02 -25.10
C ASN A 587 3.12 6.61 -24.98
N SER A 588 2.70 6.11 -23.81
CA SER A 588 1.29 5.84 -23.49
C SER A 588 0.42 7.08 -23.75
N PRO A 589 -0.73 6.97 -24.44
CA PRO A 589 -1.69 8.06 -24.62
C PRO A 589 -2.41 8.44 -23.32
N ILE A 590 -2.43 7.56 -22.32
CA ILE A 590 -3.04 7.77 -21.01
C ILE A 590 -1.95 7.86 -19.94
N LEU A 591 -2.07 8.86 -19.05
CA LEU A 591 -1.38 8.88 -17.76
C LEU A 591 -2.42 8.62 -16.67
N LEU A 592 -2.31 7.49 -15.98
CA LEU A 592 -2.99 7.27 -14.71
C LEU A 592 -2.07 7.79 -13.60
N MET A 593 -2.51 8.80 -12.86
CA MET A 593 -1.80 9.30 -11.70
C MET A 593 -2.65 9.21 -10.44
N GLY A 594 -2.03 8.89 -9.31
CA GLY A 594 -2.79 8.67 -8.08
C GLY A 594 -1.97 8.35 -6.85
N ASP A 595 -2.68 7.82 -5.86
CA ASP A 595 -2.11 7.32 -4.61
C ASP A 595 -1.89 5.79 -4.65
N SER A 596 -1.80 5.16 -3.48
CA SER A 596 -1.63 3.72 -3.30
C SER A 596 -2.67 2.85 -4.03
N PHE A 597 -3.88 3.35 -4.30
CA PHE A 597 -4.86 2.63 -5.14
C PHE A 597 -4.37 2.41 -6.58
N THR A 598 -3.52 3.29 -7.11
CA THR A 598 -2.85 3.09 -8.41
C THR A 598 -1.56 2.26 -8.31
N GLY A 599 -1.12 1.91 -7.10
CA GLY A 599 0.21 1.37 -6.83
C GLY A 599 0.26 -0.05 -6.27
N VAL A 600 -0.68 -0.47 -5.42
CA VAL A 600 -0.60 -1.74 -4.66
C VAL A 600 -0.45 -2.94 -5.59
N PHE A 601 -1.46 -3.25 -6.42
CA PHE A 601 -1.37 -4.38 -7.37
C PHE A 601 -0.60 -4.04 -8.65
N GLU A 602 -0.40 -2.75 -8.95
CA GLU A 602 0.33 -2.32 -10.15
C GLU A 602 1.84 -2.53 -10.00
N SER A 603 2.42 -2.13 -8.86
CA SER A 603 3.87 -1.98 -8.68
C SER A 603 4.48 -2.81 -7.55
N VAL A 604 3.68 -3.31 -6.61
CA VAL A 604 4.18 -3.94 -5.37
C VAL A 604 3.75 -5.41 -5.31
N ASP A 605 2.46 -5.65 -5.11
CA ASP A 605 1.86 -6.97 -5.03
C ASP A 605 1.55 -7.48 -6.44
N GLN A 606 1.97 -8.69 -6.78
CA GLN A 606 1.91 -9.31 -8.12
C GLN A 606 2.65 -8.61 -9.26
N LYS A 607 2.63 -7.27 -9.33
CA LYS A 607 3.18 -6.40 -10.39
C LYS A 607 2.46 -6.59 -11.72
N SER A 608 1.89 -5.50 -12.25
CA SER A 608 0.96 -5.49 -13.39
C SER A 608 -0.43 -6.11 -13.11
N GLY A 609 -0.94 -5.99 -11.88
CA GLY A 609 -2.31 -6.40 -11.51
C GLY A 609 -3.23 -5.26 -11.10
N GLY A 610 -2.81 -4.00 -11.26
CA GLY A 610 -3.55 -2.82 -10.80
C GLY A 610 -4.28 -2.05 -11.90
N PRO A 611 -4.82 -0.86 -11.58
CA PRO A 611 -5.74 -0.14 -12.46
C PRO A 611 -5.16 0.27 -13.81
N GLY A 612 -3.85 0.55 -13.89
CA GLY A 612 -3.22 0.95 -15.15
C GLY A 612 -3.11 -0.22 -16.10
N SER A 613 -2.63 -1.35 -15.60
CA SER A 613 -2.55 -2.61 -16.32
C SER A 613 -3.93 -3.12 -16.75
N LEU A 614 -4.92 -3.12 -15.85
CA LEU A 614 -6.29 -3.57 -16.15
C LEU A 614 -6.98 -2.67 -17.17
N LEU A 615 -6.81 -1.34 -17.06
CA LEU A 615 -7.32 -0.40 -18.07
C LEU A 615 -6.66 -0.61 -19.44
N ALA A 616 -5.36 -0.89 -19.47
CA ALA A 616 -4.65 -1.18 -20.72
C ALA A 616 -5.14 -2.48 -21.37
N TYR A 617 -5.39 -3.52 -20.58
CA TYR A 617 -6.00 -4.77 -21.05
C TYR A 617 -7.40 -4.52 -21.65
N ALA A 618 -8.27 -3.82 -20.92
CA ALA A 618 -9.66 -3.59 -21.33
C ALA A 618 -9.80 -2.66 -22.55
N THR A 619 -8.96 -1.62 -22.65
CA THR A 619 -9.05 -0.60 -23.72
C THR A 619 -8.11 -0.86 -24.88
N GLY A 620 -7.11 -1.74 -24.74
CA GLY A 620 -6.08 -1.93 -25.76
C GLY A 620 -5.17 -0.71 -25.98
N LEU A 621 -5.15 0.23 -25.04
CA LEU A 621 -4.28 1.41 -25.06
C LEU A 621 -3.20 1.32 -23.99
N ASP A 622 -2.00 1.80 -24.29
CA ASP A 622 -0.96 1.87 -23.29
C ASP A 622 -1.29 2.89 -22.18
N VAL A 623 -1.06 2.53 -20.92
CA VAL A 623 -1.34 3.36 -19.74
C VAL A 623 -0.07 3.51 -18.90
N GLN A 624 0.48 4.73 -18.84
CA GLN A 624 1.59 5.06 -17.96
C GLN A 624 1.05 5.31 -16.56
N VAL A 625 1.62 4.67 -15.53
CA VAL A 625 1.20 4.87 -14.13
C VAL A 625 2.20 5.74 -13.36
N LEU A 626 1.68 6.67 -12.56
CA LEU A 626 2.43 7.54 -11.66
C LEU A 626 1.80 7.53 -10.26
N THR A 627 2.42 6.83 -9.33
CA THR A 627 1.95 6.74 -7.93
C THR A 627 2.69 7.71 -7.01
N SER A 628 1.96 8.28 -6.05
CA SER A 628 2.49 8.96 -4.86
C SER A 628 1.98 8.23 -3.61
N TRP A 629 2.86 7.57 -2.87
CA TRP A 629 2.47 6.86 -1.65
C TRP A 629 2.13 7.88 -0.55
N GLY A 630 1.22 7.51 0.37
CA GLY A 630 0.90 8.33 1.55
C GLY A 630 0.05 9.60 1.34
N GLY A 631 -0.25 10.01 0.11
CA GLY A 631 -1.24 11.06 -0.12
C GLY A 631 -1.53 11.41 -1.58
N GLY A 632 -2.81 11.38 -1.94
CA GLY A 632 -3.34 11.75 -3.26
C GLY A 632 -2.90 13.14 -3.78
N PRO A 633 -2.85 14.22 -2.97
CA PRO A 633 -2.53 15.57 -3.46
C PRO A 633 -1.11 15.70 -4.02
N GLY A 634 -0.17 14.92 -3.50
CA GLY A 634 1.27 15.01 -3.80
C GLY A 634 1.64 14.63 -5.23
N VAL A 635 0.87 13.73 -5.87
CA VAL A 635 1.19 13.20 -7.21
C VAL A 635 1.24 14.29 -8.30
N ARG A 636 0.49 15.38 -8.11
CA ARG A 636 0.50 16.54 -9.01
C ARG A 636 1.90 17.15 -9.17
N SER A 637 2.65 17.26 -8.07
CA SER A 637 4.04 17.75 -8.10
C SER A 637 5.00 16.81 -8.85
N ARG A 638 4.70 15.50 -8.88
CA ARG A 638 5.46 14.51 -9.65
C ARG A 638 5.14 14.63 -11.14
N MET A 639 3.88 14.82 -11.50
CA MET A 639 3.44 15.06 -12.89
C MET A 639 4.12 16.29 -13.49
N MET A 640 4.30 17.38 -12.73
CA MET A 640 5.00 18.59 -13.22
C MET A 640 6.47 18.35 -13.62
N LYS A 641 7.09 17.26 -13.13
CA LYS A 641 8.45 16.84 -13.53
C LYS A 641 8.46 16.05 -14.85
N MET A 642 7.31 15.55 -15.31
CA MET A 642 7.15 14.70 -16.51
C MET A 642 6.95 15.50 -17.82
N LYS A 643 7.43 16.75 -17.90
CA LYS A 643 7.12 17.71 -18.98
C LYS A 643 7.25 17.15 -20.40
N LYS A 644 8.20 16.25 -20.66
CA LYS A 644 8.35 15.61 -21.98
C LYS A 644 7.33 14.50 -22.21
N ASP A 645 7.13 13.60 -21.25
CA ASP A 645 6.15 12.51 -21.35
C ASP A 645 4.72 13.02 -21.55
N MET A 646 4.42 14.25 -21.12
CA MET A 646 3.15 14.92 -21.40
C MET A 646 2.90 15.15 -22.91
N GLN A 647 3.90 15.03 -23.80
CA GLN A 647 3.76 15.23 -25.26
C GLN A 647 3.00 14.09 -25.97
N SER A 648 3.00 12.87 -25.43
CA SER A 648 2.22 11.73 -25.96
C SER A 648 0.81 11.63 -25.38
N LYS A 649 0.50 12.38 -24.32
CA LYS A 649 -0.77 12.24 -23.57
C LYS A 649 -1.95 12.89 -24.28
N ARG A 650 -3.07 12.16 -24.28
CA ARG A 650 -4.42 12.61 -24.63
C ARG A 650 -5.29 12.79 -23.38
N LEU A 651 -5.06 11.95 -22.37
CA LEU A 651 -5.85 11.88 -21.13
C LEU A 651 -4.94 11.75 -19.90
N VAL A 652 -5.24 12.51 -18.86
CA VAL A 652 -4.76 12.29 -17.49
C VAL A 652 -5.95 11.83 -16.65
N ILE A 653 -5.83 10.66 -16.07
CA ILE A 653 -6.78 10.11 -15.09
C ILE A 653 -6.17 10.37 -13.71
N TYR A 654 -6.84 11.16 -12.88
CA TYR A 654 -6.42 11.42 -11.51
C TYR A 654 -7.28 10.59 -10.55
N MET A 655 -6.73 9.47 -10.09
CA MET A 655 -7.41 8.47 -9.26
C MET A 655 -6.84 8.47 -7.85
N MET A 656 -7.66 8.73 -6.84
CA MET A 656 -7.22 8.74 -5.44
C MET A 656 -8.38 8.48 -4.49
N THR A 657 -8.07 7.97 -3.31
CA THR A 657 -8.98 7.84 -2.18
C THR A 657 -9.65 9.16 -1.81
N ALA A 658 -10.98 9.15 -1.75
CA ALA A 658 -11.77 10.35 -1.52
C ALA A 658 -11.51 10.99 -0.14
N ARG A 659 -10.98 10.23 0.84
CA ARG A 659 -10.58 10.76 2.16
C ARG A 659 -9.56 11.90 2.07
N ASP A 660 -8.70 11.93 1.05
CA ASP A 660 -7.64 12.95 0.92
C ASP A 660 -8.19 14.28 0.35
N LEU A 661 -9.49 14.35 0.07
CA LEU A 661 -10.22 15.60 -0.15
C LEU A 661 -10.49 16.36 1.16
N TRP A 662 -10.47 15.69 2.31
CA TRP A 662 -10.77 16.26 3.64
C TRP A 662 -9.64 16.04 4.64
N GLN A 663 -9.12 17.13 5.21
CA GLN A 663 -8.05 17.11 6.22
C GLN A 663 -6.90 16.16 5.84
N SER A 664 -6.45 16.28 4.59
CA SER A 664 -5.30 15.56 4.09
C SER A 664 -4.05 15.93 4.90
N PRO A 665 -3.20 14.95 5.30
CA PRO A 665 -1.92 15.22 5.95
C PRO A 665 -0.89 15.81 4.98
N MET A 666 -1.21 15.87 3.68
CA MET A 666 -0.49 16.62 2.67
C MET A 666 -1.28 17.85 2.25
N GLU A 667 -0.64 19.01 2.19
CA GLU A 667 -1.23 20.24 1.69
C GLU A 667 -1.59 20.11 0.19
N TRP A 668 -2.67 20.77 -0.18
CA TRP A 668 -3.10 21.01 -1.56
C TRP A 668 -2.26 22.15 -2.17
N ASP A 669 -0.97 21.85 -2.36
CA ASP A 669 0.02 22.74 -2.96
C ASP A 669 -0.42 23.31 -4.32
N ALA A 670 0.01 24.54 -4.63
CA ALA A 670 -0.08 25.11 -5.97
C ALA A 670 0.82 24.34 -6.97
N LEU A 671 0.46 24.32 -8.25
CA LEU A 671 1.30 23.73 -9.29
C LEU A 671 2.52 24.64 -9.54
N ARG A 672 3.72 24.04 -9.48
CA ARG A 672 5.02 24.71 -9.67
C ARG A 672 5.92 23.87 -10.58
#